data_AF-A0A6A6HPB2-F1
#
_entry.id   AF-A0A6A6HPB2-F1
#
_cell.length_a   1.000
_cell.length_b   1.000
_cell.length_c   1.000
_cell.angle_alpha   90.00
_cell.angle_beta   90.00
_cell.angle_gamma   90.00
#
_symmetry.space_group_name_H-M   'P 1'
#
loop_
_entity.id
_entity.type
_entity.pdbx_description
1 polymer ?
#
loop_
_entity_poly.entity_id
_entity_poly.type
_entity_poly.pdbx_seq_one_letter_code
_entity_poly.pdbx_strand_id
1 'polypeptide(L)'
;MSNTSANGDGPSSVPNQALAIGSHLSTSGQISWTSLAKMPFSTTVDILSRISAAGVDPYTIVVGQNLGSLFNMTNAGRQNVVDALAKLQSFASIGKILWFGFGINHLVREMGKTEEGQLCLALCASISEFCQNDLGAEVLLEMAKTSKAPDRYLPSVFEWKALLDTCAGILSSTTLPQLAEKYMALHPYRRGIGYEPLQVLIKDQRGCSSPNSLARALLAIAEVSRGDLACVTLIGGADAGWLGAFAEYFFQLSVQIILASSKEETLHRSGNDNVAVQLLIVYEDQRSSKMTEVQTTERTFKLEDITEMIQSDSPDRYGTASVAGRLQWRNALYTVFGTDFKKLSSNQRSLGGAIGSLARIIKSISTGEKFIKHYKNEFWPYSHAESYGKGLIAQVTYFFPELASQRDVMEEEVRNDTAWALSQYEAYTTSLKIACNCKLCQGFVVGQEPYCLVLIVEVIVAISCMMAHVDLPVPLSPTRLGFEAFYARQFGVRSALDVHDVNSDMCKRHEELGIIYFALESISFKASPLLDALVMFSGRPHKPHTPTESKRQFSALSSNGICVYWRALNKDSGGCLACQMSVVLGHIELNGKTHRMITDYDLSDGDDWKDAVRATTSYAFEDFSLCVRETPTGLKLNLRNVEHNSGISLPWSDEGAHKLLNKLR
;
A
#
# COMPACT_ATOMS: atom_id res chain seq x y z
N MET A 1 -16.12 -55.82 54.48
CA MET A 1 -17.12 -54.85 54.98
C MET A 1 -16.54 -53.47 54.69
N SER A 2 -17.07 -52.57 53.87
CA SER A 2 -18.25 -52.49 53.01
C SER A 2 -18.00 -51.27 52.10
N ASN A 3 -18.52 -51.34 50.88
CA ASN A 3 -18.49 -50.32 49.82
C ASN A 3 -18.95 -48.92 50.27
N THR A 4 -18.44 -47.87 49.63
CA THR A 4 -19.24 -46.97 48.77
C THR A 4 -18.37 -46.10 47.85
N SER A 5 -18.79 -46.07 46.58
CA SER A 5 -18.34 -45.28 45.44
C SER A 5 -18.97 -43.88 45.39
N ALA A 6 -18.28 -42.89 44.81
CA ALA A 6 -18.90 -41.87 43.95
C ALA A 6 -17.84 -41.17 43.08
N ASN A 7 -18.01 -41.28 41.75
CA ASN A 7 -17.31 -40.55 40.69
C ASN A 7 -17.70 -39.07 40.66
N GLY A 8 -16.87 -38.23 40.04
CA GLY A 8 -17.22 -36.86 39.66
C GLY A 8 -16.08 -36.06 39.01
N ASP A 9 -15.83 -36.34 37.73
CA ASP A 9 -15.46 -35.41 36.63
C ASP A 9 -14.44 -34.28 36.88
N GLY A 10 -13.19 -34.53 36.45
CA GLY A 10 -12.23 -33.48 36.10
C GLY A 10 -12.49 -32.94 34.69
N PRO A 11 -12.23 -31.65 34.41
CA PRO A 11 -12.45 -31.08 33.10
C PRO A 11 -11.44 -31.67 32.10
N SER A 12 -11.96 -32.46 31.17
CA SER A 12 -11.25 -32.94 30.00
C SER A 12 -10.72 -31.76 29.18
N SER A 13 -9.40 -31.62 29.15
CA SER A 13 -8.68 -30.72 28.26
C SER A 13 -8.94 -31.12 26.81
N VAL A 14 -9.72 -30.32 26.07
CA VAL A 14 -9.86 -30.45 24.62
C VAL A 14 -8.53 -30.01 23.98
N PRO A 15 -7.86 -30.86 23.17
CA PRO A 15 -6.65 -30.45 22.47
C PRO A 15 -6.99 -29.42 21.38
N ASN A 16 -6.34 -28.26 21.43
CA ASN A 16 -6.31 -27.29 20.32
C ASN A 16 -5.62 -27.94 19.11
N GLN A 17 -6.37 -28.58 18.23
CA GLN A 17 -5.87 -29.04 16.94
C GLN A 17 -5.68 -27.82 16.03
N ALA A 18 -4.42 -27.48 15.75
CA ALA A 18 -4.05 -26.56 14.69
C ALA A 18 -4.44 -27.15 13.31
N LEU A 19 -4.36 -26.34 12.25
CA LEU A 19 -4.40 -26.76 10.84
C LEU A 19 -3.20 -27.68 10.51
N ALA A 20 -3.14 -28.85 11.13
CA ALA A 20 -2.13 -29.88 10.91
C ALA A 20 -2.70 -30.89 9.92
N ILE A 21 -2.34 -30.70 8.65
CA ILE A 21 -2.62 -31.66 7.60
C ILE A 21 -1.54 -32.75 7.69
N GLY A 22 -1.96 -34.01 7.83
CA GLY A 22 -1.13 -35.16 8.19
C GLY A 22 0.26 -35.18 7.55
N SER A 23 1.28 -35.25 8.40
CA SER A 23 2.73 -35.09 8.16
C SER A 23 3.40 -36.23 7.37
N HIS A 24 2.82 -36.72 6.28
CA HIS A 24 3.31 -37.96 5.64
C HIS A 24 3.26 -38.00 4.10
N LEU A 25 3.53 -36.90 3.38
CA LEU A 25 3.41 -36.92 1.91
C LEU A 25 4.58 -36.35 1.05
N SER A 26 5.74 -36.02 1.61
CA SER A 26 6.87 -35.54 0.79
C SER A 26 8.22 -36.11 1.22
N THR A 27 8.50 -37.37 0.86
CA THR A 27 9.85 -37.96 0.99
C THR A 27 10.72 -37.81 -0.25
N SER A 28 10.26 -37.15 -1.32
CA SER A 28 11.04 -37.07 -2.58
C SER A 28 10.87 -35.79 -3.42
N GLY A 29 10.43 -34.66 -2.85
CA GLY A 29 10.34 -33.38 -3.59
C GLY A 29 9.32 -33.35 -4.74
N GLN A 30 8.42 -34.34 -4.84
CA GLN A 30 7.35 -34.41 -5.84
C GLN A 30 5.98 -34.44 -5.16
N ILE A 31 5.03 -33.66 -5.68
CA ILE A 31 3.65 -33.58 -5.16
C ILE A 31 2.81 -34.73 -5.73
N SER A 32 2.26 -35.58 -4.88
CA SER A 32 1.28 -36.62 -5.29
C SER A 32 -0.14 -36.05 -5.34
N TRP A 33 -0.52 -35.45 -6.47
CA TRP A 33 -1.82 -34.81 -6.68
C TRP A 33 -3.04 -35.72 -6.49
N THR A 34 -2.89 -37.01 -6.83
CA THR A 34 -3.96 -38.00 -6.66
C THR A 34 -4.17 -38.38 -5.18
N SER A 35 -3.09 -38.38 -4.39
CA SER A 35 -3.18 -38.53 -2.93
C SER A 35 -3.77 -37.28 -2.29
N LEU A 36 -3.34 -36.10 -2.76
CA LEU A 36 -3.82 -34.80 -2.30
C LEU A 36 -5.33 -34.63 -2.45
N ALA A 37 -5.86 -34.95 -3.64
CA ALA A 37 -7.29 -34.84 -3.92
C ALA A 37 -8.18 -35.81 -3.12
N LYS A 38 -7.59 -36.89 -2.61
CA LYS A 38 -8.28 -37.88 -1.77
C LYS A 38 -8.06 -37.64 -0.28
N MET A 39 -7.30 -36.61 0.08
CA MET A 39 -6.93 -36.36 1.45
C MET A 39 -8.15 -35.87 2.24
N PRO A 40 -8.55 -36.57 3.32
CA PRO A 40 -9.67 -36.12 4.13
C PRO A 40 -9.28 -34.82 4.83
N PHE A 41 -10.03 -33.75 4.56
CA PHE A 41 -9.88 -32.49 5.28
C PHE A 41 -10.52 -32.63 6.66
N SER A 42 -9.69 -32.88 7.67
CA SER A 42 -10.11 -32.91 9.08
C SER A 42 -9.66 -31.62 9.75
N THR A 43 -10.62 -30.77 10.11
CA THR A 43 -10.37 -29.60 10.94
C THR A 43 -11.61 -29.30 11.77
N THR A 44 -11.47 -28.40 12.75
CA THR A 44 -12.60 -27.98 13.59
C THR A 44 -13.59 -27.15 12.75
N VAL A 45 -14.87 -27.22 13.10
CA VAL A 45 -15.93 -26.40 12.46
C VAL A 45 -15.61 -24.90 12.56
N ASP A 46 -14.92 -24.49 13.63
CA ASP A 46 -14.49 -23.10 13.84
C ASP A 46 -13.40 -22.65 12.86
N ILE A 47 -12.47 -23.53 12.49
CA ILE A 47 -11.47 -23.21 11.45
C ILE A 47 -12.13 -23.17 10.07
N LEU A 48 -13.04 -24.10 9.77
CA LEU A 48 -13.81 -24.10 8.53
C LEU A 48 -14.66 -22.83 8.37
N SER A 49 -15.30 -22.37 9.44
CA SER A 49 -16.09 -21.14 9.42
C SER A 49 -15.22 -19.93 9.08
N ARG A 50 -14.00 -19.86 9.62
CA ARG A 50 -13.03 -18.78 9.33
C ARG A 50 -12.52 -18.83 7.88
N ILE A 51 -12.20 -20.02 7.36
CA ILE A 51 -11.79 -20.19 5.96
C ILE A 51 -12.90 -19.72 5.02
N SER A 52 -14.14 -20.15 5.29
CA SER A 52 -15.31 -19.73 4.52
C SER A 52 -15.57 -18.23 4.65
N ALA A 53 -15.41 -17.64 5.84
CA ALA A 53 -15.61 -16.21 6.07
C ALA A 53 -14.55 -15.33 5.37
N ALA A 54 -13.33 -15.84 5.22
CA ALA A 54 -12.27 -15.21 4.40
C ALA A 54 -12.51 -15.37 2.89
N GLY A 55 -13.53 -16.13 2.47
CA GLY A 55 -13.79 -16.42 1.06
C GLY A 55 -12.73 -17.29 0.41
N VAL A 56 -11.92 -17.99 1.21
CA VAL A 56 -10.86 -18.87 0.75
C VAL A 56 -11.40 -20.30 0.67
N ASP A 57 -11.08 -21.00 -0.40
CA ASP A 57 -11.37 -22.42 -0.50
C ASP A 57 -10.34 -23.24 0.31
N PRO A 58 -10.76 -24.16 1.20
CA PRO A 58 -9.83 -24.94 2.01
C PRO A 58 -8.84 -25.78 1.18
N TYR A 59 -9.27 -26.30 0.03
CA TYR A 59 -8.41 -27.10 -0.84
C TYR A 59 -7.27 -26.27 -1.42
N THR A 60 -7.53 -25.01 -1.76
CA THR A 60 -6.51 -24.04 -2.20
C THR A 60 -5.42 -23.84 -1.16
N ILE A 61 -5.76 -23.80 0.13
CA ILE A 61 -4.78 -23.72 1.22
C ILE A 61 -3.89 -24.97 1.23
N VAL A 62 -4.48 -26.16 1.05
CA VAL A 62 -3.72 -27.42 1.02
C VAL A 62 -2.75 -27.44 -0.17
N VAL A 63 -3.20 -27.04 -1.36
CA VAL A 63 -2.34 -26.93 -2.53
C VAL A 63 -1.21 -25.92 -2.28
N GLY A 64 -1.52 -24.77 -1.69
CA GLY A 64 -0.54 -23.74 -1.32
C GLY A 64 0.51 -24.23 -0.32
N GLN A 65 0.10 -24.98 0.70
CA GLN A 65 1.02 -25.62 1.66
C GLN A 65 1.94 -26.64 0.97
N ASN A 66 1.43 -27.40 0.00
CA ASN A 66 2.24 -28.34 -0.77
C ASN A 66 3.23 -27.62 -1.70
N LEU A 67 2.82 -26.52 -2.34
CA LEU A 67 3.77 -25.67 -3.07
C LEU A 67 4.82 -25.06 -2.14
N GLY A 68 4.42 -24.64 -0.94
CA GLY A 68 5.33 -24.18 0.11
C GLY A 68 6.35 -25.24 0.51
N SER A 69 5.93 -26.50 0.64
CA SER A 69 6.81 -27.63 1.01
C SER A 69 7.93 -27.92 0.00
N LEU A 70 7.86 -27.35 -1.21
CA LEU A 70 8.96 -27.41 -2.16
C LEU A 70 10.17 -26.61 -1.67
N PHE A 71 10.00 -25.65 -0.78
CA PHE A 71 11.11 -24.83 -0.29
C PHE A 71 11.67 -25.40 1.02
N ASN A 72 12.96 -25.17 1.28
CA ASN A 72 13.57 -25.47 2.56
C ASN A 72 13.87 -24.17 3.32
N MET A 73 12.94 -23.73 4.17
CA MET A 73 13.10 -22.48 4.92
C MET A 73 14.20 -22.61 5.97
N THR A 74 15.02 -21.56 6.11
CA THR A 74 16.02 -21.51 7.18
C THR A 74 15.37 -21.19 8.53
N ASN A 75 16.09 -21.46 9.63
CA ASN A 75 15.66 -21.04 10.98
C ASN A 75 15.39 -19.52 11.05
N ALA A 76 16.24 -18.71 10.41
CA ALA A 76 16.05 -17.26 10.37
C ALA A 76 14.81 -16.87 9.57
N GLY A 77 14.59 -17.51 8.41
CA GLY A 77 13.36 -17.31 7.63
C GLY A 77 12.11 -17.63 8.43
N ARG A 78 12.10 -18.76 9.17
CA ARG A 78 10.98 -19.13 10.05
C ARG A 78 10.74 -18.09 11.14
N GLN A 79 11.81 -17.63 11.80
CA GLN A 79 11.72 -16.60 12.83
C GLN A 79 11.15 -15.29 12.25
N ASN A 80 11.57 -14.90 11.05
CA ASN A 80 11.04 -13.71 10.36
C ASN A 80 9.52 -13.79 10.16
N VAL A 81 8.98 -14.95 9.78
CA VAL A 81 7.52 -15.15 9.62
C VAL A 81 6.81 -15.10 10.97
N VAL A 82 7.36 -15.77 11.99
CA VAL A 82 6.79 -15.77 13.35
C VAL A 82 6.75 -14.35 13.92
N ASP A 83 7.84 -13.59 13.77
CA ASP A 83 7.93 -12.21 14.22
C ASP A 83 6.96 -11.29 13.46
N ALA A 84 6.77 -11.52 12.16
CA ALA A 84 5.78 -10.78 11.36
C ALA A 84 4.35 -11.04 11.88
N LEU A 85 3.99 -12.30 12.12
CA LEU A 85 2.68 -12.68 12.66
C LEU A 85 2.42 -12.13 14.07
N ALA A 86 3.47 -12.07 14.90
CA ALA A 86 3.38 -11.51 16.26
C ALA A 86 3.12 -9.99 16.28
N LYS A 87 3.57 -9.27 15.25
CA LYS A 87 3.36 -7.82 15.10
C LYS A 87 1.99 -7.44 14.54
N LEU A 88 1.21 -8.40 14.04
CA LEU A 88 -0.11 -8.14 13.50
C LEU A 88 -1.08 -7.74 14.63
N GLN A 89 -1.65 -6.55 14.54
CA GLN A 89 -2.58 -6.01 15.52
C GLN A 89 -4.02 -6.01 15.00
N SER A 90 -4.97 -6.02 15.94
CA SER A 90 -6.41 -5.86 15.69
C SER A 90 -6.97 -4.75 16.57
N PHE A 91 -7.73 -3.84 15.98
CA PHE A 91 -8.35 -2.72 16.67
C PHE A 91 -9.87 -2.95 16.69
N ALA A 92 -10.41 -3.15 17.89
CA ALA A 92 -11.85 -3.32 18.07
C ALA A 92 -12.56 -1.98 17.93
N SER A 93 -13.64 -1.97 17.16
CA SER A 93 -14.51 -0.82 16.98
C SER A 93 -15.87 -1.08 17.62
N ILE A 94 -16.93 -0.50 17.06
CA ILE A 94 -18.29 -0.50 17.58
C ILE A 94 -18.79 -1.94 17.83
N GLY A 95 -19.37 -2.15 19.00
CA GLY A 95 -19.98 -3.43 19.38
C GLY A 95 -19.04 -4.63 19.52
N LYS A 96 -17.70 -4.47 19.41
CA LYS A 96 -16.72 -5.58 19.37
C LYS A 96 -16.96 -6.59 18.22
N ILE A 97 -17.79 -6.22 17.25
CA ILE A 97 -18.10 -7.03 16.06
C ILE A 97 -17.37 -6.54 14.82
N LEU A 98 -17.03 -5.24 14.78
CA LEU A 98 -16.22 -4.61 13.75
C LEU A 98 -14.77 -4.49 14.24
N TRP A 99 -13.84 -4.94 13.40
CA TRP A 99 -12.41 -4.91 13.67
C TRP A 99 -11.66 -4.27 12.49
N PHE A 100 -10.60 -3.54 12.81
CA PHE A 100 -9.64 -3.06 11.84
C PHE A 100 -8.31 -3.76 12.05
N GLY A 101 -7.71 -4.25 10.97
CA GLY A 101 -6.45 -4.95 10.95
C GLY A 101 -6.59 -6.48 10.84
N PHE A 102 -5.65 -7.23 11.40
CA PHE A 102 -5.70 -8.70 11.38
C PHE A 102 -6.39 -9.22 12.64
N GLY A 103 -7.66 -9.63 12.48
CA GLY A 103 -8.47 -10.16 13.58
C GLY A 103 -7.76 -11.21 14.43
N ILE A 104 -8.17 -11.31 15.69
CA ILE A 104 -7.58 -12.25 16.68
C ILE A 104 -7.73 -13.69 16.19
N ASN A 105 -8.80 -13.98 15.46
CA ASN A 105 -9.14 -15.30 14.91
C ASN A 105 -8.83 -15.44 13.42
N HIS A 106 -8.01 -14.55 12.84
CA HIS A 106 -7.74 -14.53 11.41
C HIS A 106 -7.04 -15.80 10.93
N LEU A 107 -7.40 -16.30 9.74
CA LEU A 107 -6.91 -17.55 9.14
C LEU A 107 -5.38 -17.65 9.13
N VAL A 108 -4.70 -16.55 8.85
CA VAL A 108 -3.23 -16.48 8.75
C VAL A 108 -2.53 -16.86 10.06
N ARG A 109 -3.16 -16.62 11.22
CA ARG A 109 -2.61 -17.02 12.53
C ARG A 109 -2.68 -18.53 12.74
N GLU A 110 -3.69 -19.18 12.17
CA GLU A 110 -3.83 -20.64 12.21
C GLU A 110 -2.86 -21.30 11.24
N MET A 111 -2.72 -20.77 10.02
CA MET A 111 -1.73 -21.24 9.05
C MET A 111 -0.30 -21.10 9.58
N GLY A 112 0.00 -20.05 10.33
CA GLY A 112 1.34 -19.83 10.90
C GLY A 112 1.78 -20.84 11.97
N LYS A 113 0.91 -21.76 12.40
CA LYS A 113 1.22 -22.77 13.43
C LYS A 113 2.02 -23.97 12.89
N THR A 114 2.00 -24.20 11.58
CA THR A 114 2.75 -25.29 10.94
C THR A 114 3.83 -24.74 10.02
N GLU A 115 4.85 -25.53 9.74
CA GLU A 115 5.96 -25.10 8.87
C GLU A 115 5.52 -24.91 7.42
N GLU A 116 4.70 -25.84 6.91
CA GLU A 116 4.14 -25.77 5.55
C GLU A 116 3.20 -24.57 5.40
N GLY A 117 2.45 -24.25 6.47
CA GLY A 117 1.61 -23.07 6.52
C GLY A 117 2.42 -21.78 6.55
N GLN A 118 3.51 -21.72 7.31
CA GLN A 118 4.43 -20.57 7.30
C GLN A 118 5.05 -20.32 5.93
N LEU A 119 5.47 -21.38 5.21
CA LEU A 119 5.98 -21.27 3.84
C LEU A 119 4.93 -20.76 2.85
N CYS A 120 3.71 -21.30 2.93
CA CYS A 120 2.58 -20.84 2.12
C CYS A 120 2.28 -19.35 2.38
N LEU A 121 2.25 -18.93 3.66
CA LEU A 121 2.07 -17.53 4.04
C LEU A 121 3.21 -16.65 3.53
N ALA A 122 4.46 -17.08 3.68
CA ALA A 122 5.63 -16.33 3.23
C ALA A 122 5.59 -16.11 1.71
N LEU A 123 5.24 -17.14 0.95
CA LEU A 123 5.10 -17.07 -0.52
C LEU A 123 3.96 -16.12 -0.91
N CYS A 124 2.75 -16.34 -0.38
CA CYS A 124 1.57 -15.55 -0.71
C CYS A 124 1.74 -14.07 -0.31
N ALA A 125 2.17 -13.82 0.94
CA ALA A 125 2.36 -12.47 1.44
C ALA A 125 3.50 -11.74 0.70
N SER A 126 4.57 -12.44 0.33
CA SER A 126 5.64 -11.87 -0.49
C SER A 126 5.08 -11.44 -1.85
N ILE A 127 4.43 -12.35 -2.59
CA ILE A 127 3.85 -12.05 -3.90
C ILE A 127 2.90 -10.83 -3.82
N SER A 128 1.97 -10.82 -2.86
CA SER A 128 1.02 -9.72 -2.68
C SER A 128 1.65 -8.37 -2.33
N GLU A 129 2.84 -8.36 -1.73
CA GLU A 129 3.55 -7.13 -1.40
C GLU A 129 4.12 -6.43 -2.65
N PHE A 130 4.53 -7.19 -3.67
CA PHE A 130 5.31 -6.65 -4.81
C PHE A 130 4.58 -6.62 -6.14
N CYS A 131 3.64 -7.55 -6.36
CA CYS A 131 2.83 -7.58 -7.58
C CYS A 131 1.34 -7.47 -7.26
N GLN A 132 0.52 -7.25 -8.29
CA GLN A 132 -0.94 -7.26 -8.11
C GLN A 132 -1.43 -8.69 -7.85
N ASN A 133 -2.47 -8.82 -7.02
CA ASN A 133 -2.96 -10.15 -6.62
C ASN A 133 -3.55 -10.95 -7.80
N ASP A 134 -4.00 -10.27 -8.86
CA ASP A 134 -4.38 -10.93 -10.13
C ASP A 134 -3.19 -11.63 -10.78
N LEU A 135 -2.08 -10.91 -10.96
CA LEU A 135 -0.85 -11.49 -11.50
C LEU A 135 -0.25 -12.54 -10.56
N GLY A 136 -0.26 -12.28 -9.25
CA GLY A 136 0.20 -13.24 -8.25
C GLY A 136 -0.59 -14.55 -8.28
N ALA A 137 -1.89 -14.49 -8.51
CA ALA A 137 -2.74 -15.66 -8.62
C ALA A 137 -2.39 -16.50 -9.86
N GLU A 138 -2.06 -15.86 -10.98
CA GLU A 138 -1.55 -16.53 -12.17
C GLU A 138 -0.17 -17.17 -11.93
N VAL A 139 0.72 -16.50 -11.19
CA VAL A 139 2.02 -17.08 -10.79
C VAL A 139 1.83 -18.37 -10.00
N LEU A 140 0.95 -18.37 -8.98
CA LEU A 140 0.68 -19.56 -8.16
C LEU A 140 0.04 -20.69 -8.99
N LEU A 141 -0.86 -20.35 -9.91
CA LEU A 141 -1.43 -21.30 -10.85
C LEU A 141 -0.36 -21.93 -11.76
N GLU A 142 0.54 -21.12 -12.33
CA GLU A 142 1.64 -21.60 -13.18
C GLU A 142 2.68 -22.43 -12.39
N MET A 143 2.91 -22.13 -11.11
CA MET A 143 3.71 -22.98 -10.21
C MET A 143 3.07 -24.36 -10.03
N ALA A 144 1.76 -24.41 -9.80
CA ALA A 144 1.03 -25.67 -9.66
C ALA A 144 1.05 -26.49 -10.97
N LYS A 145 0.84 -25.85 -12.12
CA LYS A 145 0.97 -26.50 -13.44
C LYS A 145 2.36 -27.05 -13.71
N THR A 146 3.40 -26.26 -13.41
CA THR A 146 4.80 -26.67 -13.59
C THR A 146 5.17 -27.85 -12.68
N SER A 147 4.50 -27.95 -11.53
CA SER A 147 4.57 -29.10 -10.61
C SER A 147 3.73 -30.32 -11.08
N LYS A 148 3.29 -30.32 -12.35
CA LYS A 148 2.54 -31.38 -13.03
C LYS A 148 1.20 -31.73 -12.36
N ALA A 149 0.51 -30.74 -11.82
CA ALA A 149 -0.86 -30.91 -11.33
C ALA A 149 -1.82 -31.27 -12.48
N PRO A 150 -2.67 -32.30 -12.33
CA PRO A 150 -3.76 -32.54 -13.27
C PRO A 150 -4.77 -31.37 -13.25
N ASP A 151 -5.29 -30.97 -14.41
CA ASP A 151 -6.16 -29.78 -14.56
C ASP A 151 -7.37 -29.77 -13.61
N ARG A 152 -7.96 -30.94 -13.36
CA ARG A 152 -9.13 -31.10 -12.47
C ARG A 152 -8.84 -30.84 -10.98
N TYR A 153 -7.57 -30.67 -10.61
CA TYR A 153 -7.08 -30.48 -9.24
C TYR A 153 -6.36 -29.14 -9.06
N LEU A 154 -6.44 -28.26 -10.06
CA LEU A 154 -5.89 -26.92 -9.97
C LEU A 154 -6.94 -25.99 -9.36
N PRO A 155 -6.62 -25.28 -8.26
CA PRO A 155 -7.42 -24.15 -7.85
C PRO A 155 -7.49 -23.11 -8.96
N SER A 156 -8.64 -22.48 -9.09
CA SER A 156 -8.89 -21.38 -10.02
C SER A 156 -8.09 -20.12 -9.63
N VAL A 157 -7.88 -19.22 -10.59
CA VAL A 157 -7.25 -17.91 -10.36
C VAL A 157 -8.00 -17.12 -9.27
N PHE A 158 -9.33 -17.24 -9.22
CA PHE A 158 -10.14 -16.56 -8.21
C PHE A 158 -9.85 -17.06 -6.79
N GLU A 159 -9.71 -18.39 -6.61
CA GLU A 159 -9.39 -18.98 -5.31
C GLU A 159 -7.97 -18.61 -4.85
N TRP A 160 -6.99 -18.61 -5.76
CA TRP A 160 -5.64 -18.13 -5.48
C TRP A 160 -5.62 -16.65 -5.09
N LYS A 161 -6.39 -15.82 -5.81
CA LYS A 161 -6.53 -14.40 -5.50
C LYS A 161 -7.11 -14.18 -4.11
N ALA A 162 -8.11 -14.94 -3.71
CA ALA A 162 -8.69 -14.86 -2.37
C ALA A 162 -7.67 -15.21 -1.27
N LEU A 163 -6.85 -16.23 -1.49
CA LEU A 163 -5.76 -16.59 -0.58
C LEU A 163 -4.69 -15.48 -0.49
N LEU A 164 -4.30 -14.91 -1.63
CA LEU A 164 -3.37 -13.77 -1.70
C LEU A 164 -3.93 -12.53 -0.98
N ASP A 165 -5.19 -12.17 -1.24
CA ASP A 165 -5.88 -11.06 -0.58
C ASP A 165 -5.87 -11.25 0.95
N THR A 166 -6.05 -12.48 1.44
CA THR A 166 -6.02 -12.84 2.86
C THR A 166 -4.62 -12.76 3.48
N CYS A 167 -3.57 -13.02 2.70
CA CYS A 167 -2.17 -12.98 3.16
C CYS A 167 -1.51 -11.62 2.99
N ALA A 168 -2.10 -10.72 2.19
CA ALA A 168 -1.57 -9.39 1.95
C ALA A 168 -1.41 -8.61 3.25
N GLY A 169 -0.33 -7.84 3.39
CA GLY A 169 -0.08 -7.02 4.58
C GLY A 169 0.75 -7.68 5.68
N ILE A 170 0.88 -9.02 5.69
CA ILE A 170 1.61 -9.75 6.75
C ILE A 170 3.07 -9.28 6.84
N LEU A 171 3.73 -9.12 5.70
CA LEU A 171 5.15 -8.79 5.62
C LEU A 171 5.44 -7.28 5.53
N SER A 172 4.41 -6.44 5.48
CA SER A 172 4.55 -5.00 5.19
C SER A 172 5.35 -4.20 6.23
N SER A 173 5.36 -4.64 7.50
CA SER A 173 6.18 -4.03 8.57
C SER A 173 7.55 -4.71 8.76
N THR A 174 7.89 -5.71 7.95
CA THR A 174 9.17 -6.39 7.99
C THR A 174 10.23 -5.64 7.16
N THR A 175 11.46 -6.13 7.15
CA THR A 175 12.54 -5.57 6.32
C THR A 175 12.54 -6.12 4.90
N LEU A 176 11.80 -7.19 4.60
CA LEU A 176 11.73 -7.78 3.26
C LEU A 176 11.31 -6.76 2.18
N PRO A 177 10.24 -5.95 2.36
CA PRO A 177 9.81 -5.02 1.32
C PRO A 177 10.83 -3.93 1.02
N GLN A 178 11.65 -3.57 2.02
CA GLN A 178 12.74 -2.59 1.87
C GLN A 178 13.96 -3.22 1.17
N LEU A 179 14.28 -4.48 1.50
CA LEU A 179 15.34 -5.24 0.84
C LEU A 179 15.03 -5.45 -0.64
N ALA A 180 13.80 -5.86 -0.95
CA ALA A 180 13.33 -6.01 -2.31
C ALA A 180 13.41 -4.68 -3.08
N GLU A 181 12.95 -3.57 -2.49
CA GLU A 181 13.08 -2.25 -3.14
C GLU A 181 14.53 -1.87 -3.39
N LYS A 182 15.44 -2.16 -2.45
CA LYS A 182 16.89 -1.95 -2.64
C LYS A 182 17.41 -2.69 -3.87
N TYR A 183 17.02 -3.96 -4.07
CA TYR A 183 17.48 -4.75 -5.22
C TYR A 183 16.82 -4.29 -6.51
N MET A 184 15.50 -4.08 -6.51
CA MET A 184 14.76 -3.54 -7.66
C MET A 184 15.29 -2.17 -8.11
N ALA A 185 15.76 -1.33 -7.18
CA ALA A 185 16.29 0.01 -7.49
C ALA A 185 17.69 0.01 -8.14
N LEU A 186 18.39 -1.13 -8.14
CA LEU A 186 19.67 -1.28 -8.85
C LEU A 186 19.47 -1.47 -10.36
N HIS A 187 18.26 -1.82 -10.79
CA HIS A 187 17.93 -1.90 -12.20
C HIS A 187 18.06 -0.52 -12.88
N PRO A 188 18.59 -0.44 -14.12
CA PRO A 188 18.83 0.84 -14.82
C PRO A 188 17.57 1.71 -14.95
N TYR A 189 16.41 1.08 -15.10
CA TYR A 189 15.13 1.75 -15.20
C TYR A 189 14.52 1.92 -13.81
N ARG A 190 14.42 3.17 -13.34
CA ARG A 190 14.07 3.51 -11.96
C ARG A 190 12.61 3.88 -11.72
N ARG A 191 11.79 4.10 -12.75
CA ARG A 191 10.40 4.56 -12.54
C ARG A 191 9.46 3.37 -12.42
N GLY A 192 8.68 3.30 -11.35
CA GLY A 192 7.65 2.27 -11.20
C GLY A 192 6.45 2.50 -12.11
N ILE A 193 5.97 3.73 -12.28
CA ILE A 193 4.61 3.96 -12.79
C ILE A 193 4.51 4.72 -14.12
N GLY A 194 3.64 4.22 -15.01
CA GLY A 194 2.90 5.00 -16.00
C GLY A 194 1.48 5.29 -15.53
N TYR A 195 1.24 6.46 -14.95
CA TYR A 195 -0.11 6.99 -14.68
C TYR A 195 -0.58 7.74 -15.93
N GLU A 196 -1.85 7.75 -16.31
CA GLU A 196 -2.33 8.78 -17.25
C GLU A 196 -2.36 10.14 -16.52
N PRO A 197 -1.87 11.25 -17.12
CA PRO A 197 -1.49 11.46 -18.53
C PRO A 197 -0.03 11.08 -18.91
N LEU A 198 0.78 10.52 -18.00
CA LEU A 198 2.17 10.07 -18.24
C LEU A 198 2.31 8.79 -19.09
N GLN A 199 1.25 8.02 -19.35
CA GLN A 199 1.35 6.73 -20.08
C GLN A 199 1.74 6.87 -21.55
N VAL A 200 1.42 7.99 -22.21
CA VAL A 200 1.85 8.23 -23.59
C VAL A 200 3.37 8.49 -23.68
N LEU A 201 4.07 8.60 -22.55
CA LEU A 201 5.40 9.21 -22.46
C LEU A 201 6.50 8.39 -21.78
N ILE A 202 6.18 7.31 -21.04
CA ILE A 202 7.18 6.58 -20.25
C ILE A 202 7.38 5.16 -20.79
N LYS A 203 8.41 4.98 -21.64
CA LYS A 203 8.94 3.67 -22.07
C LYS A 203 9.86 2.99 -21.02
N ASP A 204 10.18 3.69 -19.94
CA ASP A 204 11.21 3.30 -18.94
C ASP A 204 10.56 2.92 -17.59
N GLN A 205 9.57 2.01 -17.59
CA GLN A 205 8.90 1.53 -16.37
C GLN A 205 9.58 0.27 -15.82
N ARG A 206 9.48 0.05 -14.50
CA ARG A 206 9.78 -1.24 -13.88
C ARG A 206 8.73 -2.23 -14.33
N GLY A 207 9.07 -2.97 -15.36
CA GLY A 207 8.20 -3.97 -15.92
C GLY A 207 7.98 -5.16 -14.99
N CYS A 208 7.01 -5.99 -15.36
CA CYS A 208 6.74 -7.26 -14.71
C CYS A 208 6.84 -8.41 -15.71
N SER A 209 7.50 -9.47 -15.27
CA SER A 209 7.71 -10.66 -16.07
C SER A 209 6.48 -11.55 -16.12
N SER A 210 6.44 -12.42 -17.11
CA SER A 210 5.33 -13.35 -17.31
C SER A 210 5.12 -14.25 -16.08
N PRO A 211 3.85 -14.58 -15.73
CA PRO A 211 3.58 -15.44 -14.58
C PRO A 211 4.29 -16.79 -14.68
N ASN A 212 4.44 -17.33 -15.90
CA ASN A 212 5.17 -18.56 -16.17
C ASN A 212 6.68 -18.43 -15.87
N SER A 213 7.32 -17.35 -16.30
CA SER A 213 8.73 -17.08 -16.00
C SER A 213 8.98 -16.92 -14.49
N LEU A 214 8.12 -16.16 -13.80
CA LEU A 214 8.21 -15.99 -12.34
C LEU A 214 8.01 -17.32 -11.60
N ALA A 215 7.03 -18.12 -12.01
CA ALA A 215 6.78 -19.44 -11.43
C ALA A 215 8.00 -20.37 -11.57
N ARG A 216 8.61 -20.42 -12.76
CA ARG A 216 9.83 -21.23 -13.00
C ARG A 216 11.00 -20.74 -12.18
N ALA A 217 11.19 -19.43 -12.05
CA ALA A 217 12.26 -18.87 -11.25
C ALA A 217 12.09 -19.18 -9.75
N LEU A 218 10.87 -19.07 -9.22
CA LEU A 218 10.55 -19.46 -7.84
C LEU A 218 10.83 -20.95 -7.59
N LEU A 219 10.45 -21.84 -8.52
CA LEU A 219 10.74 -23.27 -8.41
C LEU A 219 12.24 -23.58 -8.49
N ALA A 220 13.00 -22.84 -9.30
CA ALA A 220 14.45 -22.97 -9.34
C ALA A 220 15.11 -22.50 -8.03
N ILE A 221 14.62 -21.41 -7.43
CA ILE A 221 15.03 -20.99 -6.08
C ILE A 221 14.70 -22.07 -5.06
N ALA A 222 13.56 -22.75 -5.19
CA ALA A 222 13.21 -23.88 -4.33
C ALA A 222 14.24 -25.01 -4.45
N GLU A 223 14.64 -25.40 -5.68
CA GLU A 223 15.71 -26.39 -5.92
C GLU A 223 17.03 -25.99 -5.26
N VAL A 224 17.44 -24.72 -5.37
CA VAL A 224 18.66 -24.21 -4.73
C VAL A 224 18.54 -24.23 -3.20
N SER A 225 17.38 -23.86 -2.65
CA SER A 225 17.15 -23.87 -1.20
C SER A 225 17.27 -25.27 -0.58
N ARG A 226 16.92 -26.31 -1.34
CA ARG A 226 17.05 -27.72 -0.92
C ARG A 226 18.46 -28.28 -1.11
N GLY A 227 19.30 -27.59 -1.88
CA GLY A 227 20.62 -28.08 -2.30
C GLY A 227 20.58 -29.03 -3.50
N ASP A 228 19.44 -29.14 -4.20
CA ASP A 228 19.31 -29.92 -5.43
C ASP A 228 20.04 -29.26 -6.60
N LEU A 229 20.17 -27.93 -6.55
CA LEU A 229 20.90 -27.11 -7.51
C LEU A 229 21.91 -26.24 -6.76
N ALA A 230 23.16 -26.16 -7.22
CA ALA A 230 24.19 -25.38 -6.54
C ALA A 230 23.99 -23.87 -6.77
N CYS A 231 23.59 -23.47 -7.97
CA CYS A 231 23.42 -22.09 -8.37
C CYS A 231 22.42 -21.93 -9.51
N VAL A 232 21.70 -20.80 -9.54
CA VAL A 232 20.81 -20.41 -10.65
C VAL A 232 21.10 -18.98 -11.12
N THR A 233 21.02 -18.75 -12.42
CA THR A 233 21.08 -17.40 -13.03
C THR A 233 19.69 -16.96 -13.48
N LEU A 234 19.26 -15.77 -13.06
CA LEU A 234 18.05 -15.11 -13.52
C LEU A 234 18.43 -13.89 -14.35
N ILE A 235 17.98 -13.85 -15.59
CA ILE A 235 18.16 -12.70 -16.50
C ILE A 235 16.79 -12.03 -16.63
N GLY A 236 16.65 -10.78 -16.20
CA GLY A 236 15.34 -10.13 -16.18
C GLY A 236 15.35 -8.67 -15.79
N GLY A 237 14.15 -8.14 -15.55
CA GLY A 237 13.91 -6.76 -15.15
C GLY A 237 13.96 -6.57 -13.63
N ALA A 238 13.31 -5.51 -13.14
CA ALA A 238 13.33 -5.15 -11.72
C ALA A 238 12.82 -6.29 -10.80
N ASP A 239 11.79 -7.02 -11.20
CA ASP A 239 11.21 -8.16 -10.46
C ASP A 239 12.19 -9.30 -10.16
N ALA A 240 13.26 -9.48 -10.95
CA ALA A 240 14.36 -10.37 -10.60
C ALA A 240 15.02 -9.95 -9.28
N GLY A 241 15.08 -8.64 -9.00
CA GLY A 241 15.55 -8.10 -7.72
C GLY A 241 14.66 -8.49 -6.53
N TRP A 242 13.34 -8.55 -6.73
CA TRP A 242 12.43 -9.09 -5.72
C TRP A 242 12.71 -10.58 -5.45
N LEU A 243 12.88 -11.39 -6.50
CA LEU A 243 13.23 -12.81 -6.37
C LEU A 243 14.55 -12.98 -5.59
N GLY A 244 15.53 -12.10 -5.82
CA GLY A 244 16.75 -12.02 -5.01
C GLY A 244 16.50 -11.76 -3.54
N ALA A 245 15.68 -10.75 -3.23
CA ALA A 245 15.35 -10.44 -1.83
C ALA A 245 14.56 -11.56 -1.15
N PHE A 246 13.64 -12.20 -1.88
CA PHE A 246 12.90 -13.38 -1.40
C PHE A 246 13.85 -14.54 -1.06
N ALA A 247 14.80 -14.82 -1.96
CA ALA A 247 15.81 -15.86 -1.80
C ALA A 247 16.72 -15.62 -0.57
N GLU A 248 17.21 -14.39 -0.41
CA GLU A 248 18.06 -14.03 0.72
C GLU A 248 17.28 -14.03 2.05
N TYR A 249 16.08 -13.46 2.07
CA TYR A 249 15.35 -13.22 3.30
C TYR A 249 14.81 -14.49 3.98
N PHE A 250 14.31 -15.45 3.18
CA PHE A 250 13.73 -16.68 3.72
C PHE A 250 14.72 -17.86 3.74
N PHE A 251 15.62 -17.92 2.76
CA PHE A 251 16.49 -19.08 2.55
C PHE A 251 17.97 -18.80 2.79
N GLN A 252 18.34 -17.55 3.11
CA GLN A 252 19.74 -17.11 3.32
C GLN A 252 20.67 -17.46 2.14
N LEU A 253 20.12 -17.48 0.93
CA LEU A 253 20.91 -17.74 -0.27
C LEU A 253 21.84 -16.56 -0.57
N SER A 254 23.06 -16.87 -1.02
CA SER A 254 24.01 -15.85 -1.48
C SER A 254 23.60 -15.30 -2.85
N VAL A 255 23.14 -14.04 -2.88
CA VAL A 255 22.70 -13.30 -4.06
C VAL A 255 23.80 -12.40 -4.59
N GLN A 256 24.00 -12.38 -5.90
CA GLN A 256 24.82 -11.40 -6.62
C GLN A 256 23.99 -10.74 -7.72
N ILE A 257 24.13 -9.44 -7.88
CA ILE A 257 23.43 -8.64 -8.90
C ILE A 257 24.47 -7.94 -9.77
N ILE A 258 24.40 -8.15 -11.07
CA ILE A 258 25.28 -7.54 -12.07
C ILE A 258 24.45 -6.91 -13.20
N LEU A 259 25.08 -5.99 -13.94
CA LEU A 259 24.49 -5.42 -15.15
C LEU A 259 25.00 -6.18 -16.39
N ALA A 260 24.11 -6.52 -17.33
CA ALA A 260 24.50 -7.26 -18.53
C ALA A 260 25.55 -6.51 -19.38
N SER A 261 25.50 -5.18 -19.39
CA SER A 261 26.43 -4.34 -20.16
C SER A 261 27.81 -4.17 -19.49
N SER A 262 27.91 -4.35 -18.18
CA SER A 262 29.17 -4.29 -17.41
C SER A 262 29.35 -5.56 -16.57
N LYS A 263 29.71 -6.68 -17.23
CA LYS A 263 29.91 -7.99 -16.59
C LYS A 263 30.88 -8.00 -15.40
N GLU A 264 31.79 -7.04 -15.34
CA GLU A 264 32.78 -6.91 -14.26
C GLU A 264 32.31 -6.04 -13.10
N GLU A 265 31.23 -5.26 -13.27
CA GLU A 265 30.70 -4.39 -12.24
C GLU A 265 29.62 -5.13 -11.43
N THR A 266 30.02 -5.57 -10.23
CA THR A 266 29.05 -6.10 -9.27
C THR A 266 28.30 -4.94 -8.64
N LEU A 267 27.01 -4.82 -8.97
CA LEU A 267 26.11 -3.83 -8.37
C LEU A 267 25.83 -4.18 -6.91
N HIS A 268 25.69 -5.47 -6.60
CA HIS A 268 25.46 -5.96 -5.26
C HIS A 268 25.92 -7.41 -5.07
N ARG A 269 26.38 -7.73 -3.86
CA ARG A 269 26.61 -9.09 -3.38
C ARG A 269 26.19 -9.19 -1.91
N SER A 270 25.40 -10.20 -1.58
CA SER A 270 25.01 -10.51 -0.21
C SER A 270 26.08 -11.35 0.49
N GLY A 271 26.35 -11.09 1.78
CA GLY A 271 27.27 -11.89 2.58
C GLY A 271 28.76 -11.60 2.32
N ASN A 272 29.62 -12.52 2.75
CA ASN A 272 31.07 -12.40 2.62
C ASN A 272 31.55 -12.87 1.24
N ASP A 273 32.60 -12.24 0.69
CA ASP A 273 33.15 -12.55 -0.64
C ASP A 273 33.61 -14.01 -0.83
N ASN A 274 33.84 -14.72 0.28
CA ASN A 274 34.27 -16.13 0.31
C ASN A 274 33.12 -17.14 0.10
N VAL A 275 31.85 -16.73 0.14
CA VAL A 275 30.71 -17.63 -0.07
C VAL A 275 30.39 -17.74 -1.55
N ALA A 276 30.23 -18.95 -2.06
CA ALA A 276 29.84 -19.20 -3.44
C ALA A 276 28.45 -18.62 -3.72
N VAL A 277 28.29 -17.97 -4.87
CA VAL A 277 27.02 -17.36 -5.28
C VAL A 277 26.02 -18.47 -5.62
N GLN A 278 24.85 -18.42 -5.00
CA GLN A 278 23.77 -19.38 -5.20
C GLN A 278 22.67 -18.83 -6.10
N LEU A 279 22.54 -17.51 -6.17
CA LEU A 279 21.62 -16.82 -7.08
C LEU A 279 22.32 -15.64 -7.75
N LEU A 280 22.49 -15.71 -9.07
CA LEU A 280 23.01 -14.62 -9.88
C LEU A 280 21.85 -13.93 -10.60
N ILE A 281 21.70 -12.63 -10.42
CA ILE A 281 20.74 -11.79 -11.15
C ILE A 281 21.51 -10.93 -12.15
N VAL A 282 21.06 -10.97 -13.40
CA VAL A 282 21.62 -10.18 -14.50
C VAL A 282 20.53 -9.26 -15.02
N TYR A 283 20.70 -7.95 -14.82
CA TYR A 283 19.79 -6.96 -15.38
C TYR A 283 20.10 -6.67 -16.84
N GLU A 284 19.10 -6.81 -17.72
CA GLU A 284 19.22 -6.46 -19.13
C GLU A 284 19.11 -4.94 -19.34
N ASP A 285 20.04 -4.35 -20.08
CA ASP A 285 19.89 -2.99 -20.62
C ASP A 285 19.31 -3.12 -22.04
N GLN A 286 18.05 -2.72 -22.23
CA GLN A 286 17.35 -2.83 -23.51
C GLN A 286 18.04 -2.02 -24.63
N ARG A 287 18.92 -1.07 -24.30
CA ARG A 287 19.71 -0.31 -25.29
C ARG A 287 20.88 -1.11 -25.87
N SER A 288 21.25 -2.22 -25.24
CA SER A 288 22.34 -3.10 -25.68
C SER A 288 21.78 -4.33 -26.41
N SER A 289 21.45 -4.18 -27.70
CA SER A 289 20.97 -5.31 -28.54
C SER A 289 22.03 -6.41 -28.80
N LYS A 290 23.19 -6.34 -28.14
CA LYS A 290 24.23 -7.37 -28.18
C LYS A 290 24.30 -8.02 -26.80
N MET A 291 23.57 -9.12 -26.65
CA MET A 291 23.82 -10.08 -25.56
C MET A 291 25.25 -10.55 -25.73
N THR A 292 26.16 -9.99 -24.93
CA THR A 292 27.54 -10.47 -24.91
C THR A 292 27.49 -11.77 -24.14
N GLU A 293 27.86 -12.88 -24.77
CA GLU A 293 27.87 -14.26 -24.25
C GLU A 293 28.23 -14.34 -22.75
N VAL A 294 27.23 -14.28 -21.86
CA VAL A 294 27.41 -14.31 -20.40
C VAL A 294 27.81 -15.75 -20.07
N GLN A 295 28.89 -15.95 -19.31
CA GLN A 295 29.19 -17.28 -18.77
C GLN A 295 28.07 -17.62 -17.77
N THR A 296 27.10 -18.37 -18.25
CA THR A 296 25.89 -18.75 -17.52
C THR A 296 26.19 -19.89 -16.56
N THR A 297 25.59 -19.84 -15.36
CA THR A 297 25.69 -20.93 -14.39
C THR A 297 24.88 -22.16 -14.84
N GLU A 298 24.92 -23.23 -14.04
CA GLU A 298 24.31 -24.55 -14.33
C GLU A 298 22.88 -24.48 -14.88
N ARG A 299 22.08 -23.50 -14.44
CA ARG A 299 20.73 -23.27 -14.98
C ARG A 299 20.44 -21.78 -15.10
N THR A 300 20.00 -21.35 -16.28
CA THR A 300 19.67 -19.95 -16.57
C THR A 300 18.21 -19.82 -16.98
N PHE A 301 17.52 -18.86 -16.39
CA PHE A 301 16.15 -18.49 -16.74
C PHE A 301 16.11 -17.05 -17.22
N LYS A 302 15.49 -16.84 -18.39
CA LYS A 302 15.14 -15.51 -18.86
C LYS A 302 13.71 -15.17 -18.43
N LEU A 303 13.56 -14.06 -17.72
CA LEU A 303 12.28 -13.52 -17.31
C LEU A 303 11.76 -12.64 -18.45
N GLU A 304 10.68 -13.10 -19.09
CA GLU A 304 10.08 -12.41 -20.23
C GLU A 304 9.22 -11.25 -19.74
N ASP A 305 9.58 -10.02 -20.11
CA ASP A 305 8.82 -8.82 -19.76
C ASP A 305 7.51 -8.77 -20.57
N ILE A 306 6.37 -8.73 -19.87
CA ILE A 306 5.02 -8.68 -20.47
C ILE A 306 4.31 -7.36 -20.22
N THR A 307 5.04 -6.34 -19.76
CA THR A 307 4.49 -5.05 -19.33
C THR A 307 3.65 -4.38 -20.39
N GLU A 308 4.15 -4.37 -21.63
CA GLU A 308 3.42 -3.77 -22.76
C GLU A 308 2.10 -4.49 -23.05
N MET A 309 2.06 -5.82 -22.92
CA MET A 309 0.83 -6.62 -23.15
C MET A 309 -0.21 -6.36 -22.06
N ILE A 310 0.21 -6.31 -20.79
CA ILE A 310 -0.69 -5.99 -19.67
C ILE A 310 -1.25 -4.57 -19.83
N GLN A 311 -0.45 -3.63 -20.32
CA GLN A 311 -0.87 -2.25 -20.56
C GLN A 311 -1.80 -2.09 -21.76
N SER A 312 -1.64 -2.91 -22.82
CA SER A 312 -2.49 -2.85 -24.01
C SER A 312 -3.88 -3.44 -23.79
N ASP A 313 -3.98 -4.50 -23.00
CA ASP A 313 -5.22 -5.28 -22.84
C ASP A 313 -6.10 -4.79 -21.68
N SER A 314 -5.54 -3.95 -20.81
CA SER A 314 -6.24 -3.41 -19.65
C SER A 314 -6.86 -2.04 -19.94
N PRO A 315 -8.20 -1.87 -19.86
CA PRO A 315 -8.80 -0.53 -19.75
C PRO A 315 -8.35 0.19 -18.47
N ASP A 316 -7.85 -0.57 -17.50
CA ASP A 316 -7.34 -0.12 -16.21
C ASP A 316 -5.81 0.05 -16.26
N ARG A 317 -5.37 1.19 -16.79
CA ARG A 317 -3.95 1.44 -17.05
C ARG A 317 -3.12 1.81 -15.81
N TYR A 318 -3.72 1.77 -14.61
CA TYR A 318 -3.09 2.21 -13.36
C TYR A 318 -2.25 1.11 -12.69
N GLY A 319 -0.93 1.16 -12.86
CA GLY A 319 0.02 0.37 -12.04
C GLY A 319 -0.16 -1.15 -12.10
N THR A 320 -0.83 -1.67 -13.14
CA THR A 320 -1.14 -3.11 -13.31
C THR A 320 0.08 -3.97 -13.62
N ALA A 321 1.11 -3.37 -14.23
CA ALA A 321 2.32 -4.07 -14.66
C ALA A 321 3.58 -3.62 -13.91
N SER A 322 3.45 -2.98 -12.74
CA SER A 322 4.59 -2.43 -12.00
C SER A 322 4.91 -3.24 -10.75
N VAL A 323 6.20 -3.50 -10.54
CA VAL A 323 6.73 -4.07 -9.29
C VAL A 323 7.44 -3.03 -8.45
N ALA A 324 7.14 -3.01 -7.15
CA ALA A 324 7.76 -2.07 -6.23
C ALA A 324 7.71 -2.56 -4.79
N GLY A 325 8.68 -2.11 -3.99
CA GLY A 325 8.70 -2.39 -2.55
C GLY A 325 8.40 -1.15 -1.72
N ARG A 326 8.84 -1.20 -0.47
CA ARG A 326 8.65 -0.11 0.51
C ARG A 326 9.92 0.69 0.72
N LEU A 327 9.75 1.94 1.09
CA LEU A 327 10.81 2.92 1.28
C LEU A 327 11.03 3.19 2.76
N GLN A 328 12.29 3.33 3.18
CA GLN A 328 12.58 3.87 4.51
C GLN A 328 12.38 5.38 4.48
N TRP A 329 11.62 5.92 5.43
CA TRP A 329 11.40 7.38 5.54
C TRP A 329 12.70 8.18 5.52
N ARG A 330 13.75 7.67 6.19
CA ARG A 330 15.09 8.29 6.28
C ARG A 330 15.77 8.60 4.93
N ASN A 331 15.44 7.87 3.86
CA ASN A 331 16.07 8.04 2.55
C ASN A 331 15.07 7.87 1.39
N ALA A 332 13.78 8.07 1.66
CA ALA A 332 12.71 7.85 0.70
C ALA A 332 12.88 8.73 -0.54
N LEU A 333 13.27 10.01 -0.36
CA LEU A 333 13.37 10.97 -1.46
C LEU A 333 14.52 10.64 -2.41
N TYR A 334 15.69 10.26 -1.87
CA TYR A 334 16.81 9.80 -2.70
C TYR A 334 16.51 8.47 -3.41
N THR A 335 15.79 7.57 -2.75
CA THR A 335 15.50 6.25 -3.31
C THR A 335 14.49 6.34 -4.45
N VAL A 336 13.49 7.22 -4.34
CA VAL A 336 12.48 7.43 -5.40
C VAL A 336 13.04 8.29 -6.52
N PHE A 337 13.46 9.51 -6.21
CA PHE A 337 13.76 10.54 -7.21
C PHE A 337 15.25 10.58 -7.62
N GLY A 338 16.12 9.85 -6.92
CA GLY A 338 17.51 9.64 -7.32
C GLY A 338 18.31 10.92 -7.54
N THR A 339 18.89 11.04 -8.73
CA THR A 339 19.74 12.18 -9.13
C THR A 339 18.97 13.51 -9.16
N ASP A 340 17.67 13.48 -9.40
CA ASP A 340 16.85 14.69 -9.49
C ASP A 340 16.65 15.30 -8.12
N PHE A 341 16.42 14.48 -7.09
CA PHE A 341 16.42 14.96 -5.71
C PHE A 341 17.82 15.38 -5.25
N LYS A 342 18.89 14.72 -5.69
CA LYS A 342 20.26 15.21 -5.44
C LYS A 342 20.47 16.62 -6.02
N LYS A 343 19.98 16.86 -7.24
CA LYS A 343 20.01 18.19 -7.89
C LYS A 343 19.16 19.22 -7.15
N LEU A 344 17.97 18.83 -6.66
CA LEU A 344 17.13 19.67 -5.81
C LEU A 344 17.83 20.04 -4.49
N SER A 345 18.42 19.05 -3.83
CA SER A 345 19.12 19.21 -2.55
C SER A 345 20.34 20.14 -2.66
N SER A 346 21.02 20.18 -3.82
CA SER A 346 22.07 21.18 -4.08
C SER A 346 21.54 22.62 -4.09
N ASN A 347 20.25 22.84 -4.38
CA ASN A 347 19.59 24.15 -4.36
C ASN A 347 18.90 24.42 -3.01
N GLN A 348 19.65 24.30 -1.91
CA GLN A 348 19.13 24.30 -0.54
C GLN A 348 18.23 25.50 -0.21
N ARG A 349 18.64 26.71 -0.61
CA ARG A 349 17.88 27.95 -0.34
C ARG A 349 16.52 27.94 -1.04
N SER A 350 16.48 27.62 -2.33
CA SER A 350 15.23 27.60 -3.09
C SER A 350 14.31 26.46 -2.64
N LEU A 351 14.87 25.30 -2.28
CA LEU A 351 14.13 24.18 -1.70
C LEU A 351 13.51 24.53 -0.34
N GLY A 352 14.34 24.95 0.63
CA GLY A 352 13.88 25.30 1.97
C GLY A 352 12.95 26.50 1.96
N GLY A 353 13.27 27.50 1.14
CA GLY A 353 12.46 28.70 0.97
C GLY A 353 11.07 28.41 0.39
N ALA A 354 10.98 27.58 -0.67
CA ALA A 354 9.69 27.19 -1.25
C ALA A 354 8.81 26.44 -0.24
N ILE A 355 9.37 25.48 0.50
CA ILE A 355 8.63 24.72 1.54
C ILE A 355 8.19 25.64 2.67
N GLY A 356 9.07 26.52 3.16
CA GLY A 356 8.76 27.48 4.22
C GLY A 356 7.66 28.47 3.82
N SER A 357 7.74 29.02 2.61
CA SER A 357 6.70 29.91 2.06
C SER A 357 5.36 29.19 1.93
N LEU A 358 5.33 27.96 1.41
CA LEU A 358 4.10 27.15 1.36
C LEU A 358 3.53 26.91 2.75
N ALA A 359 4.36 26.53 3.72
CA ALA A 359 3.91 26.34 5.10
C ALA A 359 3.28 27.60 5.70
N ARG A 360 3.81 28.79 5.38
CA ARG A 360 3.24 30.08 5.78
C ARG A 360 1.90 30.39 5.10
N ILE A 361 1.81 30.15 3.79
CA ILE A 361 0.59 30.33 3.00
C ILE A 361 -0.51 29.42 3.56
N ILE A 362 -0.20 28.15 3.75
CA ILE A 362 -1.08 27.15 4.36
C ILE A 362 -1.56 27.59 5.75
N LYS A 363 -0.67 28.13 6.60
CA LYS A 363 -1.05 28.72 7.90
C LYS A 363 -2.00 29.92 7.77
N SER A 364 -1.81 30.75 6.74
CA SER A 364 -2.70 31.90 6.52
C SER A 364 -4.13 31.45 6.16
N ILE A 365 -4.25 30.36 5.40
CA ILE A 365 -5.54 29.73 5.06
C ILE A 365 -6.17 29.15 6.32
N SER A 366 -5.39 28.42 7.12
CA SER A 366 -5.87 27.72 8.33
C SER A 366 -6.42 28.67 9.40
N THR A 367 -5.71 29.75 9.66
CA THR A 367 -6.10 30.80 10.61
C THR A 367 -7.11 31.79 10.03
N GLY A 368 -7.40 31.67 8.73
CA GLY A 368 -8.39 32.45 8.05
C GLY A 368 -8.04 33.93 7.91
N GLU A 369 -6.76 34.24 7.68
CA GLU A 369 -6.30 35.58 7.34
C GLU A 369 -7.07 36.14 6.14
N LYS A 370 -7.32 37.45 6.12
CA LYS A 370 -8.28 38.11 5.21
C LYS A 370 -7.96 37.94 3.71
N PHE A 371 -6.75 37.50 3.37
CA PHE A 371 -6.24 37.43 2.01
C PHE A 371 -6.83 36.26 1.18
N ILE A 372 -7.28 35.17 1.80
CA ILE A 372 -7.76 33.97 1.09
C ILE A 372 -9.15 33.56 1.60
N LYS A 373 -10.18 34.35 1.25
CA LYS A 373 -11.56 34.11 1.71
C LYS A 373 -12.25 32.93 1.01
N HIS A 374 -11.88 32.60 -0.23
CA HIS A 374 -12.55 31.57 -1.03
C HIS A 374 -12.28 30.14 -0.59
N TYR A 375 -11.26 29.89 0.25
CA TYR A 375 -10.78 28.55 0.55
C TYR A 375 -11.01 28.08 1.99
N LYS A 376 -11.66 28.87 2.84
CA LYS A 376 -11.90 28.48 4.25
C LYS A 376 -12.70 27.19 4.41
N ASN A 377 -13.57 26.85 3.45
CA ASN A 377 -14.47 25.70 3.55
C ASN A 377 -13.97 24.44 2.81
N GLU A 378 -12.99 24.56 1.91
CA GLU A 378 -12.45 23.43 1.13
C GLU A 378 -11.20 22.79 1.78
N PHE A 379 -10.70 23.37 2.86
CA PHE A 379 -9.37 23.07 3.42
C PHE A 379 -9.38 22.60 4.88
N TRP A 380 -10.16 21.55 5.17
CA TRP A 380 -10.06 20.80 6.43
C TRP A 380 -8.64 20.27 6.79
N PRO A 381 -7.70 19.99 5.85
CA PRO A 381 -6.34 19.58 6.21
C PRO A 381 -5.62 20.52 7.16
N TYR A 382 -6.10 21.76 7.34
CA TYR A 382 -5.49 22.72 8.24
C TYR A 382 -6.14 22.85 9.62
N SER A 383 -6.97 21.90 10.03
CA SER A 383 -7.50 21.83 11.40
C SER A 383 -6.45 21.36 12.41
N HIS A 384 -5.44 20.58 11.98
CA HIS A 384 -4.36 20.10 12.85
C HIS A 384 -3.16 21.06 12.84
N ALA A 385 -2.64 21.43 14.01
CA ALA A 385 -1.53 22.38 14.12
C ALA A 385 -0.24 21.92 13.42
N GLU A 386 -0.09 20.60 13.19
CA GLU A 386 1.06 19.97 12.55
C GLU A 386 1.04 20.06 11.02
N SER A 387 -0.08 20.43 10.40
CA SER A 387 -0.18 20.49 8.93
C SER A 387 0.16 21.87 8.34
N TYR A 388 0.48 22.86 9.18
CA TYR A 388 0.79 24.22 8.71
C TYR A 388 1.87 24.94 9.52
N GLY A 389 2.45 26.00 8.93
CA GLY A 389 3.45 26.83 9.57
C GLY A 389 4.62 26.02 10.13
N LYS A 390 5.00 26.28 11.38
CA LYS A 390 6.10 25.56 12.04
C LYS A 390 5.78 24.08 12.29
N GLY A 391 4.50 23.74 12.47
CA GLY A 391 4.06 22.35 12.61
C GLY A 391 4.39 21.56 11.35
N LEU A 392 4.08 22.12 10.17
CA LEU A 392 4.42 21.49 8.89
C LEU A 392 5.93 21.31 8.72
N ILE A 393 6.75 22.28 9.13
CA ILE A 393 8.20 22.15 9.05
C ILE A 393 8.72 21.01 9.95
N ALA A 394 8.18 20.89 11.16
CA ALA A 394 8.47 19.76 12.02
C ALA A 394 8.04 18.44 11.37
N GLN A 395 6.87 18.40 10.71
CA GLN A 395 6.37 17.22 10.03
C GLN A 395 7.24 16.79 8.85
N VAL A 396 7.61 17.75 8.00
CA VAL A 396 8.50 17.55 6.85
C VAL A 396 9.84 16.98 7.32
N THR A 397 10.44 17.57 8.35
CA THR A 397 11.77 17.12 8.83
C THR A 397 11.72 15.82 9.62
N TYR A 398 10.58 15.47 10.22
CA TYR A 398 10.36 14.19 10.87
C TYR A 398 10.28 13.03 9.87
N PHE A 399 9.43 13.15 8.85
CA PHE A 399 9.27 12.10 7.84
C PHE A 399 10.34 12.10 6.75
N PHE A 400 10.99 13.24 6.51
CA PHE A 400 12.09 13.39 5.56
C PHE A 400 13.34 13.97 6.24
N PRO A 401 14.07 13.16 7.02
CA PRO A 401 15.34 13.57 7.61
C PRO A 401 16.36 14.09 6.59
N GLU A 402 16.23 13.72 5.32
CA GLU A 402 17.05 14.27 4.21
C GLU A 402 16.94 15.79 4.07
N LEU A 403 15.88 16.40 4.60
CA LEU A 403 15.61 17.84 4.54
C LEU A 403 16.00 18.58 5.82
N ALA A 404 16.59 17.89 6.80
CA ALA A 404 16.96 18.48 8.08
C ALA A 404 17.93 19.67 7.94
N SER A 405 18.82 19.65 6.95
CA SER A 405 19.77 20.74 6.71
C SER A 405 19.12 22.04 6.21
N GLN A 406 17.90 21.99 5.71
CA GLN A 406 17.16 23.12 5.16
C GLN A 406 16.16 23.69 6.18
N ARG A 407 16.06 23.08 7.37
CA ARG A 407 15.08 23.44 8.40
C ARG A 407 15.13 24.92 8.77
N ASP A 408 16.32 25.47 8.98
CA ASP A 408 16.47 26.87 9.40
C ASP A 408 15.93 27.84 8.35
N VAL A 409 16.16 27.56 7.06
CA VAL A 409 15.63 28.34 5.94
C VAL A 409 14.10 28.24 5.89
N MET A 410 13.54 27.05 6.09
CA MET A 410 12.10 26.86 6.14
C MET A 410 11.46 27.65 7.30
N GLU A 411 12.08 27.61 8.49
CA GLU A 411 11.59 28.31 9.67
C GLU A 411 11.72 29.84 9.58
N GLU A 412 12.71 30.34 8.84
CA GLU A 412 12.86 31.76 8.52
C GLU A 412 11.68 32.27 7.70
N GLU A 413 11.35 31.59 6.59
CA GLU A 413 10.24 32.01 5.72
C GLU A 413 8.88 31.97 6.43
N VAL A 414 8.68 31.02 7.35
CA VAL A 414 7.43 30.91 8.13
C VAL A 414 7.20 32.12 9.05
N ARG A 415 8.24 32.90 9.39
CA ARG A 415 8.10 34.09 10.26
C ARG A 415 7.58 35.31 9.51
N ASN A 416 7.68 35.32 8.18
CA ASN A 416 7.27 36.44 7.35
C ASN A 416 5.73 36.54 7.25
N ASP A 417 5.26 37.66 6.71
CA ASP A 417 3.83 37.83 6.43
C ASP A 417 3.37 37.03 5.19
N THR A 418 2.06 36.92 5.01
CA THR A 418 1.48 36.13 3.92
C THR A 418 1.79 36.73 2.55
N ALA A 419 1.82 38.05 2.40
CA ALA A 419 2.11 38.69 1.11
C ALA A 419 3.55 38.43 0.67
N TRP A 420 4.49 38.50 1.61
CA TRP A 420 5.89 38.13 1.41
C TRP A 420 6.01 36.65 1.01
N ALA A 421 5.37 35.75 1.75
CA ALA A 421 5.46 34.31 1.48
C ALA A 421 4.95 33.95 0.07
N LEU A 422 3.85 34.59 -0.39
CA LEU A 422 3.33 34.41 -1.75
C LEU A 422 4.38 34.84 -2.79
N SER A 423 4.92 36.06 -2.66
CA SER A 423 5.94 36.57 -3.59
C SER A 423 7.23 35.72 -3.59
N GLN A 424 7.69 35.29 -2.41
CA GLN A 424 8.87 34.44 -2.32
C GLN A 424 8.65 33.04 -2.86
N TYR A 425 7.46 32.45 -2.69
CA TYR A 425 7.14 31.17 -3.30
C TYR A 425 7.28 31.24 -4.83
N GLU A 426 6.83 32.33 -5.45
CA GLU A 426 7.00 32.58 -6.88
C GLU A 426 8.46 32.71 -7.30
N ALA A 427 9.26 33.47 -6.54
CA ALA A 427 10.67 33.63 -6.78
C ALA A 427 11.44 32.30 -6.67
N TYR A 428 11.21 31.53 -5.60
CA TYR A 428 11.85 30.23 -5.39
C TYR A 428 11.42 29.21 -6.45
N THR A 429 10.13 29.17 -6.80
CA THR A 429 9.64 28.30 -7.88
C THR A 429 10.28 28.64 -9.21
N THR A 430 10.43 29.93 -9.54
CA THR A 430 11.11 30.38 -10.76
C THR A 430 12.58 29.96 -10.78
N SER A 431 13.29 30.13 -9.66
CA SER A 431 14.66 29.64 -9.49
C SER A 431 14.76 28.12 -9.69
N LEU A 432 13.84 27.34 -9.11
CA LEU A 432 13.78 25.90 -9.29
C LEU A 432 13.46 25.48 -10.71
N LYS A 433 12.58 26.20 -11.43
CA LYS A 433 12.29 25.94 -12.86
C LYS A 433 13.55 26.10 -13.71
N ILE A 434 14.29 27.20 -13.51
CA ILE A 434 15.56 27.47 -14.22
C ILE A 434 16.58 26.38 -13.92
N ALA A 435 16.73 26.00 -12.65
CA ALA A 435 17.64 24.93 -12.27
C ALA A 435 17.21 23.56 -12.83
N CYS A 436 15.91 23.26 -12.83
CA CYS A 436 15.34 22.00 -13.31
C CYS A 436 15.62 21.81 -14.81
N ASN A 437 15.19 22.79 -15.61
CA ASN A 437 15.25 22.79 -17.07
C ASN A 437 14.63 21.55 -17.74
N CYS A 438 13.56 20.99 -17.14
CA CYS A 438 12.82 19.90 -17.77
C CYS A 438 11.73 20.45 -18.70
N LYS A 439 11.21 19.60 -19.58
CA LYS A 439 10.13 19.87 -20.54
C LYS A 439 8.91 20.47 -19.89
N LEU A 440 8.47 19.94 -18.76
CA LEU A 440 7.34 20.52 -18.01
C LEU A 440 7.64 21.97 -17.57
N CYS A 441 8.86 22.26 -17.11
CA CYS A 441 9.26 23.63 -16.75
C CYS A 441 9.44 24.53 -17.98
N GLN A 442 9.69 23.96 -19.16
CA GLN A 442 9.81 24.66 -20.44
C GLN A 442 8.45 24.84 -21.17
N GLY A 443 7.35 24.32 -20.63
CA GLY A 443 6.02 24.40 -21.24
C GLY A 443 5.72 23.29 -22.27
N PHE A 444 6.52 22.22 -22.30
CA PHE A 444 6.27 21.04 -23.11
C PHE A 444 5.64 19.93 -22.28
N VAL A 445 4.51 19.41 -22.73
CA VAL A 445 3.82 18.27 -22.08
C VAL A 445 4.47 16.93 -22.44
N VAL A 446 5.34 16.89 -23.47
CA VAL A 446 5.78 15.65 -24.12
C VAL A 446 7.29 15.41 -24.01
N GLY A 447 7.72 14.47 -23.16
CA GLY A 447 9.01 13.79 -23.33
C GLY A 447 9.52 12.93 -22.16
N GLN A 448 10.45 12.03 -22.49
CA GLN A 448 11.26 11.29 -21.52
C GLN A 448 12.31 12.22 -20.91
N GLU A 449 12.08 12.67 -19.69
CA GLU A 449 12.99 13.55 -18.96
C GLU A 449 12.96 13.28 -17.45
N PRO A 450 14.00 13.70 -16.70
CA PRO A 450 14.10 13.61 -15.23
C PRO A 450 12.86 14.14 -14.48
N TYR A 451 12.69 13.72 -13.22
CA TYR A 451 11.63 14.23 -12.36
C TYR A 451 11.74 15.76 -12.22
N CYS A 452 10.60 16.46 -12.30
CA CYS A 452 10.55 17.90 -12.19
C CYS A 452 10.83 18.33 -10.74
N LEU A 453 11.83 19.20 -10.54
CA LEU A 453 12.24 19.66 -9.22
C LEU A 453 11.12 20.40 -8.48
N VAL A 454 10.32 21.20 -9.20
CA VAL A 454 9.16 21.91 -8.62
C VAL A 454 8.11 20.92 -8.15
N LEU A 455 7.81 19.89 -8.95
CA LEU A 455 6.85 18.86 -8.58
C LEU A 455 7.30 18.08 -7.35
N ILE A 456 8.60 17.77 -7.23
CA ILE A 456 9.12 17.10 -6.03
C ILE A 456 8.83 17.92 -4.77
N VAL A 457 9.01 19.25 -4.81
CA VAL A 457 8.67 20.14 -3.68
C VAL A 457 7.18 20.05 -3.32
N GLU A 458 6.31 20.15 -4.33
CA GLU A 458 4.86 20.08 -4.14
C GLU A 458 4.42 18.70 -3.59
N VAL A 459 5.05 17.61 -4.04
CA VAL A 459 4.84 16.25 -3.51
C VAL A 459 5.26 16.15 -2.04
N ILE A 460 6.44 16.67 -1.67
CA ILE A 460 6.94 16.64 -0.29
C ILE A 460 5.93 17.34 0.64
N VAL A 461 5.43 18.50 0.24
CA VAL A 461 4.46 19.26 1.02
C VAL A 461 3.12 18.52 1.10
N ALA A 462 2.59 18.01 -0.02
CA ALA A 462 1.34 17.27 -0.05
C ALA A 462 1.37 16.02 0.85
N ILE A 463 2.45 15.24 0.78
CA ILE A 463 2.65 14.06 1.64
C ILE A 463 2.72 14.49 3.10
N SER A 464 3.48 15.54 3.43
CA SER A 464 3.65 16.00 4.81
C SER A 464 2.34 16.52 5.41
N CYS A 465 1.54 17.24 4.62
CA CYS A 465 0.20 17.68 5.02
C CYS A 465 -0.73 16.50 5.28
N MET A 466 -0.73 15.48 4.42
CA MET A 466 -1.54 14.26 4.62
C MET A 466 -1.08 13.51 5.89
N MET A 467 0.22 13.33 6.04
CA MET A 467 0.81 12.59 7.15
C MET A 467 0.60 13.28 8.52
N ALA A 468 0.38 14.60 8.56
CA ALA A 468 -0.01 15.32 9.78
C ALA A 468 -1.37 14.87 10.35
N HIS A 469 -2.16 14.11 9.59
CA HIS A 469 -3.42 13.52 10.03
C HIS A 469 -3.34 12.00 10.21
N VAL A 470 -2.19 11.38 9.93
CA VAL A 470 -2.04 9.92 9.97
C VAL A 470 -1.38 9.48 11.27
N ASP A 471 -2.11 8.66 12.02
CA ASP A 471 -1.58 7.84 13.08
C ASP A 471 -1.11 6.49 12.53
N LEU A 472 0.11 6.09 12.94
CA LEU A 472 0.74 4.82 12.59
C LEU A 472 0.98 4.00 13.86
N PRO A 473 -0.02 3.24 14.35
CA PRO A 473 0.13 2.40 15.55
C PRO A 473 1.28 1.41 15.46
N VAL A 474 1.56 0.93 14.24
CA VAL A 474 2.73 0.11 13.91
C VAL A 474 3.58 0.90 12.92
N PRO A 475 4.91 1.02 13.12
CA PRO A 475 5.79 1.66 12.16
C PRO A 475 5.63 1.02 10.78
N LEU A 476 5.13 1.80 9.83
CA LEU A 476 4.89 1.35 8.47
C LEU A 476 5.64 2.25 7.48
N SER A 477 6.40 1.60 6.61
CA SER A 477 7.06 2.28 5.50
C SER A 477 6.08 2.51 4.36
N PRO A 478 6.14 3.67 3.69
CA PRO A 478 5.36 3.94 2.49
C PRO A 478 5.85 3.08 1.33
N THR A 479 4.99 2.88 0.34
CA THR A 479 5.37 2.19 -0.89
C THR A 479 6.01 3.16 -1.87
N ARG A 480 6.92 2.68 -2.74
CA ARG A 480 7.41 3.50 -3.86
C ARG A 480 6.27 3.94 -4.76
N LEU A 481 5.31 3.05 -5.02
CA LEU A 481 4.16 3.39 -5.86
C LEU A 481 3.32 4.52 -5.27
N GLY A 482 3.22 4.59 -3.94
CA GLY A 482 2.60 5.70 -3.23
C GLY A 482 3.24 7.04 -3.56
N PHE A 483 4.57 7.16 -3.47
CA PHE A 483 5.27 8.40 -3.84
C PHE A 483 5.08 8.78 -5.30
N GLU A 484 5.20 7.79 -6.19
CA GLU A 484 5.03 8.02 -7.62
C GLU A 484 3.59 8.37 -7.98
N ALA A 485 2.59 7.90 -7.22
CA ALA A 485 1.20 8.30 -7.36
C ALA A 485 0.97 9.77 -6.97
N PHE A 486 1.55 10.22 -5.87
CA PHE A 486 1.52 11.64 -5.51
C PHE A 486 2.19 12.48 -6.59
N TYR A 487 3.35 12.06 -7.11
CA TYR A 487 4.02 12.77 -8.20
C TYR A 487 3.17 12.83 -9.47
N ALA A 488 2.58 11.70 -9.87
CA ALA A 488 1.74 11.62 -11.06
C ALA A 488 0.48 12.48 -10.96
N ARG A 489 -0.16 12.51 -9.78
CA ARG A 489 -1.29 13.42 -9.51
C ARG A 489 -0.87 14.86 -9.77
N GLN A 490 0.28 15.27 -9.24
CA GLN A 490 0.77 16.64 -9.40
C GLN A 490 1.10 16.99 -10.84
N PHE A 491 1.70 16.04 -11.55
CA PHE A 491 1.91 16.17 -12.98
C PHE A 491 0.59 16.37 -13.72
N GLY A 492 -0.43 15.56 -13.41
CA GLY A 492 -1.77 15.66 -13.98
C GLY A 492 -2.42 17.03 -13.76
N VAL A 493 -2.36 17.58 -12.54
CA VAL A 493 -2.87 18.93 -12.24
C VAL A 493 -2.20 20.00 -13.12
N ARG A 494 -0.87 19.88 -13.32
CA ARG A 494 -0.13 20.81 -14.18
C ARG A 494 -0.45 20.65 -15.65
N SER A 495 -0.58 19.42 -16.14
CA SER A 495 -0.88 19.15 -17.55
C SER A 495 -2.32 19.45 -17.95
N ALA A 496 -3.27 19.41 -17.01
CA ALA A 496 -4.69 19.63 -17.30
C ALA A 496 -5.01 21.08 -17.70
N LEU A 497 -4.27 22.07 -17.20
CA LEU A 497 -4.49 23.48 -17.58
C LEU A 497 -4.14 23.79 -19.04
N ASP A 498 -3.25 23.02 -19.66
CA ASP A 498 -2.86 23.22 -21.06
C ASP A 498 -3.89 22.66 -22.06
N VAL A 499 -4.85 21.85 -21.59
CA VAL A 499 -5.76 21.06 -22.45
C VAL A 499 -7.24 21.47 -22.33
N HIS A 500 -7.64 22.15 -21.24
CA HIS A 500 -9.07 22.42 -20.94
C HIS A 500 -9.58 23.79 -21.38
N ASP A 501 -10.92 23.88 -21.53
CA ASP A 501 -11.70 25.08 -21.86
C ASP A 501 -11.37 26.24 -20.91
N VAL A 502 -11.10 27.42 -21.48
CA VAL A 502 -10.75 28.68 -20.81
C VAL A 502 -11.81 29.08 -19.76
N ASN A 503 -13.05 28.59 -19.90
CA ASN A 503 -14.14 28.87 -18.97
C ASN A 503 -14.27 27.90 -17.78
N SER A 504 -13.39 26.89 -17.65
CA SER A 504 -13.47 25.94 -16.53
C SER A 504 -13.22 26.64 -15.17
N ASP A 505 -13.84 26.13 -14.10
CA ASP A 505 -13.61 26.60 -12.72
C ASP A 505 -12.11 26.52 -12.34
N MET A 506 -11.41 25.55 -12.93
CA MET A 506 -9.97 25.34 -12.78
C MET A 506 -9.15 26.53 -13.29
N CYS A 507 -9.45 27.03 -14.49
CA CYS A 507 -8.74 28.15 -15.10
C CYS A 507 -8.94 29.43 -14.29
N LYS A 508 -10.16 29.71 -13.82
CA LYS A 508 -10.46 30.88 -12.99
C LYS A 508 -9.70 30.88 -11.66
N ARG A 509 -9.69 29.73 -10.97
CA ARG A 509 -8.92 29.57 -9.72
C ARG A 509 -7.41 29.75 -9.95
N HIS A 510 -6.89 29.26 -11.07
CA HIS A 510 -5.49 29.46 -11.45
C HIS A 510 -5.18 30.94 -11.77
N GLU A 511 -6.06 31.65 -12.48
CA GLU A 511 -5.91 33.09 -12.73
C GLU A 511 -5.86 33.91 -11.43
N GLU A 512 -6.68 33.54 -10.44
CA GLU A 512 -6.72 34.21 -9.13
C GLU A 512 -5.51 33.92 -8.24
N LEU A 513 -5.06 32.66 -8.19
CA LEU A 513 -4.01 32.20 -7.28
C LEU A 513 -2.61 32.14 -7.91
N GLY A 514 -2.51 32.31 -9.23
CA GLY A 514 -1.29 32.11 -9.98
C GLY A 514 -0.70 30.71 -9.75
N ILE A 515 0.63 30.64 -9.64
CA ILE A 515 1.34 29.35 -9.55
C ILE A 515 1.11 28.59 -8.24
N ILE A 516 0.56 29.25 -7.21
CA ILE A 516 0.27 28.62 -5.91
C ILE A 516 -0.91 27.67 -6.02
N TYR A 517 -1.78 27.89 -7.01
CA TYR A 517 -2.89 27.00 -7.36
C TYR A 517 -2.43 25.53 -7.43
N PHE A 518 -1.31 25.25 -8.12
CA PHE A 518 -0.80 23.89 -8.29
C PHE A 518 -0.47 23.21 -6.96
N ALA A 519 0.20 23.93 -6.06
CA ALA A 519 0.53 23.42 -4.75
C ALA A 519 -0.73 23.23 -3.90
N LEU A 520 -1.70 24.16 -3.94
CA LEU A 520 -2.91 24.08 -3.12
C LEU A 520 -3.89 23.02 -3.61
N GLU A 521 -4.11 22.87 -4.92
CA GLU A 521 -5.01 21.85 -5.48
C GLU A 521 -4.55 20.45 -5.08
N SER A 522 -3.25 20.26 -4.91
CA SER A 522 -2.67 18.98 -4.50
C SER A 522 -2.85 18.58 -3.05
N ILE A 523 -3.13 19.58 -2.21
CA ILE A 523 -3.38 19.46 -0.77
C ILE A 523 -4.91 19.50 -0.52
N SER A 524 -5.69 19.97 -1.50
CA SER A 524 -7.15 20.12 -1.40
C SER A 524 -7.89 18.78 -1.36
N PHE A 525 -8.98 18.74 -0.59
CA PHE A 525 -9.79 17.57 -0.27
C PHE A 525 -10.73 17.08 -1.39
N LYS A 526 -10.60 17.58 -2.64
CA LYS A 526 -11.30 16.94 -3.78
C LYS A 526 -10.91 15.46 -3.90
N ALA A 527 -9.71 15.10 -3.45
CA ALA A 527 -9.33 13.72 -3.17
C ALA A 527 -9.61 13.37 -1.69
N SER A 528 -10.26 12.23 -1.43
CA SER A 528 -10.46 11.73 -0.05
C SER A 528 -9.10 11.41 0.60
N PRO A 529 -8.72 11.98 1.76
CA PRO A 529 -7.42 11.69 2.38
C PRO A 529 -7.25 10.24 2.79
N LEU A 530 -8.34 9.52 3.04
CA LEU A 530 -8.29 8.08 3.25
C LEU A 530 -7.74 7.38 2.01
N LEU A 531 -8.09 7.85 0.80
CA LEU A 531 -7.55 7.33 -0.45
C LEU A 531 -6.07 7.66 -0.59
N ASP A 532 -5.67 8.88 -0.23
CA ASP A 532 -4.28 9.31 -0.28
C ASP A 532 -3.39 8.48 0.64
N ALA A 533 -3.83 8.29 1.90
CA ALA A 533 -3.15 7.44 2.86
C ALA A 533 -3.15 5.98 2.39
N LEU A 534 -4.28 5.46 1.88
CA LEU A 534 -4.35 4.11 1.36
C LEU A 534 -3.37 3.90 0.19
N VAL A 535 -3.34 4.81 -0.77
CA VAL A 535 -2.41 4.76 -1.91
C VAL A 535 -0.96 4.85 -1.45
N MET A 536 -0.66 5.73 -0.50
CA MET A 536 0.69 5.87 0.04
C MET A 536 1.23 4.55 0.59
N PHE A 537 0.42 3.85 1.39
CA PHE A 537 0.85 2.67 2.13
C PHE A 537 0.55 1.33 1.45
N SER A 538 -0.43 1.26 0.55
CA SER A 538 -0.73 0.04 -0.22
C SER A 538 -0.11 0.03 -1.63
N GLY A 539 0.25 1.21 -2.15
CA GLY A 539 0.70 1.38 -3.53
C GLY A 539 -0.42 1.19 -4.57
N ARG A 540 -1.67 0.96 -4.14
CA ARG A 540 -2.80 0.64 -5.02
C ARG A 540 -3.92 1.68 -4.86
N PRO A 541 -4.35 2.35 -5.94
CA PRO A 541 -5.53 3.20 -5.90
C PRO A 541 -6.78 2.39 -5.62
N HIS A 542 -7.68 2.94 -4.80
CA HIS A 542 -9.03 2.41 -4.68
C HIS A 542 -9.75 2.64 -6.01
N LYS A 543 -10.30 1.57 -6.58
CA LYS A 543 -11.14 1.66 -7.77
C LYS A 543 -12.60 1.59 -7.34
N PRO A 544 -13.40 2.64 -7.60
CA PRO A 544 -14.84 2.53 -7.43
C PRO A 544 -15.38 1.53 -8.46
N HIS A 545 -16.10 0.50 -8.00
CA HIS A 545 -16.75 -0.51 -8.86
C HIS A 545 -17.96 0.06 -9.60
N THR A 546 -18.49 1.18 -9.11
CA THR A 546 -19.65 1.85 -9.70
C THR A 546 -19.41 3.37 -9.80
N PRO A 547 -19.98 4.06 -10.81
CA PRO A 547 -19.91 5.53 -10.90
C PRO A 547 -20.55 6.25 -9.71
N THR A 548 -21.36 5.56 -8.91
CA THR A 548 -21.94 6.09 -7.67
C THR A 548 -20.99 5.98 -6.49
N GLU A 549 -20.05 5.03 -6.48
CA GLU A 549 -19.01 4.90 -5.44
C GLU A 549 -18.01 6.07 -5.47
N SER A 550 -17.75 6.67 -6.63
CA SER A 550 -16.85 7.84 -6.74
C SER A 550 -17.40 9.09 -6.04
N LYS A 551 -18.70 9.13 -5.74
CA LYS A 551 -19.36 10.22 -5.00
C LYS A 551 -19.49 9.96 -3.49
N ARG A 552 -19.17 8.74 -3.02
CA ARG A 552 -19.38 8.36 -1.61
C ARG A 552 -18.30 8.93 -0.70
N GLN A 553 -18.71 9.35 0.49
CA GLN A 553 -17.78 9.63 1.58
C GLN A 553 -17.38 8.33 2.27
N PHE A 554 -16.07 8.10 2.35
CA PHE A 554 -15.50 6.92 2.97
C PHE A 554 -15.22 7.16 4.46
N SER A 555 -15.59 6.17 5.26
CA SER A 555 -15.28 6.09 6.70
C SER A 555 -14.06 5.22 6.97
N ALA A 556 -13.90 4.15 6.18
CA ALA A 556 -12.76 3.25 6.20
C ALA A 556 -12.57 2.60 4.83
N LEU A 557 -11.33 2.26 4.50
CA LEU A 557 -10.94 1.59 3.27
C LEU A 557 -9.89 0.52 3.57
N SER A 558 -9.93 -0.58 2.83
CA SER A 558 -8.95 -1.66 2.91
C SER A 558 -8.55 -2.11 1.50
N SER A 559 -7.24 -2.14 1.25
CA SER A 559 -6.64 -2.59 0.00
C SER A 559 -5.25 -3.16 0.24
N ASN A 560 -4.95 -4.29 -0.39
CA ASN A 560 -3.66 -4.99 -0.31
C ASN A 560 -3.13 -5.19 1.12
N GLY A 561 -4.00 -5.59 2.04
CA GLY A 561 -3.61 -5.82 3.44
C GLY A 561 -3.26 -4.56 4.22
N ILE A 562 -3.65 -3.38 3.72
CA ILE A 562 -3.59 -2.11 4.45
C ILE A 562 -5.02 -1.62 4.66
N CYS A 563 -5.34 -1.26 5.90
CA CYS A 563 -6.62 -0.68 6.28
C CYS A 563 -6.39 0.76 6.78
N VAL A 564 -7.16 1.70 6.26
CA VAL A 564 -7.15 3.10 6.66
C VAL A 564 -8.55 3.50 7.10
N TYR A 565 -8.70 4.10 8.27
CA TYR A 565 -9.99 4.48 8.81
C TYR A 565 -9.90 5.74 9.66
N TRP A 566 -11.00 6.49 9.76
CA TRP A 566 -11.07 7.62 10.70
C TRP A 566 -11.08 7.10 12.15
N ARG A 567 -10.24 7.68 12.99
CA ARG A 567 -10.17 7.34 14.42
C ARG A 567 -11.47 7.61 15.16
N ALA A 568 -12.37 8.43 14.63
CA ALA A 568 -13.77 8.56 15.10
C ALA A 568 -14.50 7.22 15.23
N LEU A 569 -14.07 6.17 14.50
CA LEU A 569 -14.64 4.83 14.62
C LEU A 569 -14.12 4.04 15.84
N ASN A 570 -13.09 4.55 16.53
CA ASN A 570 -12.62 3.98 17.79
C ASN A 570 -13.38 4.62 18.96
N LYS A 571 -13.79 3.81 19.93
CA LYS A 571 -14.57 4.27 21.09
C LYS A 571 -13.84 5.31 21.95
N ASP A 572 -12.51 5.32 21.89
CA ASP A 572 -11.67 6.15 22.77
C ASP A 572 -11.22 7.47 22.11
N SER A 573 -11.63 7.74 20.87
CA SER A 573 -11.19 8.92 20.13
C SER A 573 -12.17 10.10 20.28
N GLY A 574 -11.88 11.01 21.22
CA GLY A 574 -12.59 12.27 21.38
C GLY A 574 -11.86 13.48 20.78
N GLY A 575 -12.59 14.54 20.45
CA GLY A 575 -12.02 15.83 20.04
C GLY A 575 -11.23 15.78 18.73
N CYS A 576 -10.07 16.45 18.68
CA CYS A 576 -9.22 16.52 17.48
C CYS A 576 -8.71 15.14 17.01
N LEU A 577 -8.62 14.15 17.91
CA LEU A 577 -8.18 12.79 17.57
C LEU A 577 -9.21 12.07 16.71
N ALA A 578 -10.49 12.43 16.75
CA ALA A 578 -11.53 11.83 15.91
C ALA A 578 -11.30 12.13 14.42
N CYS A 579 -10.65 13.26 14.12
CA CYS A 579 -10.36 13.76 12.79
C CYS A 579 -9.03 13.24 12.22
N GLN A 580 -8.30 12.41 12.97
CA GLN A 580 -7.12 11.72 12.48
C GLN A 580 -7.50 10.40 11.82
N MET A 581 -6.70 9.98 10.86
CA MET A 581 -6.77 8.67 10.22
C MET A 581 -5.82 7.71 10.92
N SER A 582 -6.22 6.47 11.13
CA SER A 582 -5.31 5.40 11.53
C SER A 582 -5.03 4.51 10.33
N VAL A 583 -3.75 4.22 10.08
CA VAL A 583 -3.32 3.25 9.05
C VAL A 583 -2.77 2.02 9.76
N VAL A 584 -3.37 0.87 9.47
CA VAL A 584 -3.05 -0.40 10.15
C VAL A 584 -2.89 -1.53 9.13
N LEU A 585 -2.15 -2.57 9.51
CA LEU A 585 -2.01 -3.79 8.71
C LEU A 585 -3.24 -4.68 8.87
N GLY A 586 -3.77 -5.19 7.75
CA GLY A 586 -4.87 -6.14 7.67
C GLY A 586 -6.08 -5.56 6.94
N HIS A 587 -7.28 -5.94 7.41
CA HIS A 587 -8.53 -5.69 6.70
C HIS A 587 -9.59 -5.05 7.59
N ILE A 588 -10.72 -4.66 6.99
CA ILE A 588 -11.94 -4.36 7.75
C ILE A 588 -12.67 -5.69 7.94
N GLU A 589 -12.92 -6.09 9.18
CA GLU A 589 -13.56 -7.37 9.49
C GLU A 589 -14.87 -7.15 10.27
N LEU A 590 -15.97 -7.73 9.80
CA LEU A 590 -17.25 -7.76 10.49
C LEU A 590 -17.72 -9.21 10.61
N ASN A 591 -17.88 -9.70 11.84
CA ASN A 591 -18.29 -11.08 12.12
C ASN A 591 -17.43 -12.14 11.38
N GLY A 592 -16.10 -11.94 11.34
CA GLY A 592 -15.17 -12.84 10.66
C GLY A 592 -15.07 -12.65 9.14
N LYS A 593 -15.95 -11.85 8.52
CA LYS A 593 -15.91 -11.55 7.09
C LYS A 593 -15.10 -10.30 6.80
N THR A 594 -14.27 -10.35 5.77
CA THR A 594 -13.48 -9.21 5.32
C THR A 594 -14.27 -8.30 4.37
N HIS A 595 -14.14 -6.99 4.54
CA HIS A 595 -14.77 -5.96 3.71
C HIS A 595 -13.71 -4.98 3.17
N ARG A 596 -13.99 -4.39 2.01
CA ARG A 596 -13.09 -3.43 1.35
C ARG A 596 -13.32 -1.98 1.78
N MET A 597 -14.52 -1.64 2.24
CA MET A 597 -14.86 -0.27 2.57
C MET A 597 -15.99 -0.18 3.60
N ILE A 598 -15.99 0.92 4.32
CA ILE A 598 -17.12 1.45 5.06
C ILE A 598 -17.44 2.82 4.48
N THR A 599 -18.67 3.02 4.01
CA THR A 599 -19.15 4.31 3.51
C THR A 599 -20.17 4.91 4.46
N ASP A 600 -20.29 6.23 4.40
CA ASP A 600 -21.40 6.91 5.06
C ASP A 600 -22.68 6.76 4.23
N TYR A 601 -23.80 7.18 4.80
CA TYR A 601 -25.07 7.20 4.10
C TYR A 601 -25.13 8.43 3.18
N ASP A 602 -25.41 8.22 1.89
CA ASP A 602 -25.55 9.30 0.92
C ASP A 602 -26.77 10.18 1.29
N LEU A 603 -26.55 11.45 1.60
CA LEU A 603 -27.59 12.46 1.43
C LEU A 603 -27.70 12.70 -0.07
N SER A 604 -28.86 12.40 -0.66
CA SER A 604 -29.13 12.78 -2.05
C SER A 604 -28.89 14.27 -2.26
N ASP A 605 -28.27 14.63 -3.40
CA ASP A 605 -28.03 16.00 -3.85
C ASP A 605 -29.31 16.86 -3.70
N GLY A 606 -29.40 17.72 -2.69
CA GLY A 606 -30.56 18.58 -2.49
C GLY A 606 -30.61 19.40 -1.20
N ASP A 607 -30.07 18.91 -0.08
CA ASP A 607 -30.31 19.57 1.21
C ASP A 607 -29.13 20.42 1.69
N ASP A 608 -29.40 21.73 1.83
CA ASP A 608 -28.46 22.75 2.28
C ASP A 608 -28.02 22.47 3.73
N TRP A 609 -26.86 21.84 3.88
CA TRP A 609 -26.24 21.43 5.14
C TRP A 609 -26.14 22.58 6.18
N LYS A 610 -26.16 23.84 5.72
CA LYS A 610 -26.06 25.04 6.55
C LYS A 610 -27.25 25.26 7.48
N ASP A 611 -28.45 24.88 7.06
CA ASP A 611 -29.67 25.04 7.88
C ASP A 611 -29.76 23.95 8.95
N ALA A 612 -29.15 22.79 8.72
CA ALA A 612 -29.24 21.66 9.61
C ALA A 612 -28.15 21.63 10.71
N VAL A 613 -27.00 22.27 10.45
CA VAL A 613 -25.96 22.54 11.48
C VAL A 613 -26.48 23.46 12.59
N ARG A 614 -27.49 24.31 12.29
CA ARG A 614 -28.18 25.16 13.27
C ARG A 614 -29.10 24.33 14.18
N ALA A 615 -29.76 23.30 13.65
CA ALA A 615 -30.70 22.45 14.40
C ALA A 615 -30.02 21.43 15.35
N THR A 616 -28.77 21.04 15.11
CA THR A 616 -28.03 20.04 15.91
C THR A 616 -27.32 20.61 17.14
N THR A 617 -27.57 21.86 17.52
CA THR A 617 -26.92 22.51 18.67
C THR A 617 -27.56 22.17 20.03
N SER A 618 -28.62 21.34 20.05
CA SER A 618 -29.43 21.07 21.24
C SER A 618 -29.32 19.65 21.84
N TYR A 619 -28.51 18.74 21.27
CA TYR A 619 -28.43 17.34 21.75
C TYR A 619 -26.99 16.91 22.05
N ALA A 620 -26.81 16.06 23.06
CA ALA A 620 -25.52 15.50 23.43
C ALA A 620 -25.21 14.28 22.55
N PHE A 621 -23.93 14.10 22.20
CA PHE A 621 -23.49 12.96 21.37
C PHE A 621 -23.76 11.59 22.04
N GLU A 622 -23.90 11.58 23.36
CA GLU A 622 -24.21 10.40 24.18
C GLU A 622 -25.58 9.78 23.85
N ASP A 623 -26.46 10.52 23.16
CA ASP A 623 -27.80 10.08 22.79
C ASP A 623 -27.84 9.25 21.49
N PHE A 624 -26.69 9.02 20.83
CA PHE A 624 -26.63 8.29 19.56
C PHE A 624 -25.75 7.03 19.63
N SER A 625 -26.27 5.93 19.09
CA SER A 625 -25.57 4.68 18.85
C SER A 625 -25.19 4.55 17.38
N LEU A 626 -23.91 4.30 17.11
CA LEU A 626 -23.43 4.00 15.76
C LEU A 626 -23.77 2.53 15.42
N CYS A 627 -24.36 2.30 14.25
CA CYS A 627 -24.77 1.00 13.74
C CYS A 627 -24.15 0.78 12.35
N VAL A 628 -23.69 -0.43 12.08
CA VAL A 628 -23.08 -0.81 10.81
C VAL A 628 -23.98 -1.82 10.12
N ARG A 629 -24.32 -1.58 8.86
CA ARG A 629 -25.15 -2.47 8.04
C ARG A 629 -24.35 -2.99 6.83
N GLU A 630 -24.38 -4.30 6.62
CA GLU A 630 -23.81 -4.92 5.42
C GLU A 630 -24.66 -4.62 4.18
N THR A 631 -24.00 -4.28 3.07
CA THR A 631 -24.60 -4.03 1.75
C THR A 631 -23.83 -4.80 0.69
N PRO A 632 -24.37 -4.97 -0.54
CA PRO A 632 -23.65 -5.67 -1.61
C PRO A 632 -22.29 -5.05 -1.97
N THR A 633 -22.10 -3.74 -1.74
CA THR A 633 -20.88 -3.01 -2.07
C THR A 633 -19.89 -2.84 -0.91
N GLY A 634 -20.25 -3.25 0.32
CA GLY A 634 -19.46 -3.01 1.52
C GLY A 634 -20.31 -2.72 2.74
N LEU A 635 -19.75 -2.04 3.73
CA LEU A 635 -20.47 -1.67 4.96
C LEU A 635 -20.97 -0.23 4.89
N LYS A 636 -22.16 0.02 5.44
CA LYS A 636 -22.71 1.37 5.61
C LYS A 636 -22.86 1.71 7.09
N LEU A 637 -22.42 2.91 7.47
CA LEU A 637 -22.62 3.47 8.81
C LEU A 637 -23.96 4.19 8.92
N ASN A 638 -24.65 4.02 10.05
CA ASN A 638 -25.89 4.70 10.41
C ASN A 638 -25.83 5.11 11.90
N LEU A 639 -26.32 6.30 12.26
CA LEU A 639 -26.47 6.72 13.65
C LEU A 639 -27.93 6.57 14.08
N ARG A 640 -28.17 5.82 15.15
CA ARG A 640 -29.51 5.62 15.75
C ARG A 640 -29.59 6.30 17.10
N ASN A 641 -30.64 7.06 17.35
CA ASN A 641 -30.91 7.62 18.68
C ASN A 641 -31.19 6.49 19.69
N VAL A 642 -30.60 6.58 20.89
CA VAL A 642 -30.63 5.56 21.94
C VAL A 642 -31.98 5.52 22.68
N GLU A 643 -32.80 6.58 22.63
CA GLU A 643 -34.00 6.70 23.49
C GLU A 643 -35.32 6.11 22.94
N HIS A 644 -35.36 5.47 21.77
CA HIS A 644 -36.63 4.93 21.24
C HIS A 644 -36.61 3.41 20.97
N ASN A 645 -36.68 2.64 22.06
CA ASN A 645 -37.17 1.25 22.05
C ASN A 645 -38.65 1.15 22.47
N SER A 646 -39.36 2.26 22.69
CA SER A 646 -40.76 2.30 23.12
C SER A 646 -41.70 2.71 21.99
N GLY A 647 -41.99 1.80 21.05
CA GLY A 647 -43.26 1.64 20.30
C GLY A 647 -44.02 2.85 19.72
N ILE A 648 -43.49 4.07 19.68
CA ILE A 648 -44.17 5.27 19.21
C ILE A 648 -43.30 5.92 18.15
N SER A 649 -43.76 5.86 16.90
CA SER A 649 -43.16 6.57 15.77
C SER A 649 -43.43 8.07 15.89
N LEU A 650 -42.40 8.86 16.18
CA LEU A 650 -42.37 10.29 15.88
C LEU A 650 -41.54 10.54 14.61
N PRO A 651 -41.85 11.58 13.82
CA PRO A 651 -41.31 11.74 12.47
C PRO A 651 -39.92 12.39 12.55
N TRP A 652 -38.89 11.57 12.71
CA TRP A 652 -37.51 11.97 12.44
C TRP A 652 -36.99 11.09 11.31
N SER A 653 -36.61 11.74 10.19
CA SER A 653 -35.88 11.10 9.10
C SER A 653 -34.44 10.81 9.56
N ASP A 654 -33.83 9.73 9.03
CA ASP A 654 -32.42 9.33 9.20
C ASP A 654 -31.39 10.49 9.01
N GLU A 655 -31.84 11.60 8.46
CA GLU A 655 -31.10 12.80 8.07
C GLU A 655 -30.41 13.52 9.25
N GLY A 656 -31.07 13.65 10.40
CA GLY A 656 -30.58 14.46 11.54
C GLY A 656 -29.32 13.89 12.20
N ALA A 657 -29.18 12.57 12.22
CA ALA A 657 -28.06 11.88 12.84
C ALA A 657 -26.81 11.94 11.93
N HIS A 658 -26.97 11.80 10.61
CA HIS A 658 -25.86 11.93 9.65
C HIS A 658 -25.21 13.31 9.62
N LYS A 659 -26.00 14.36 9.86
CA LYS A 659 -25.53 15.75 9.96
C LYS A 659 -24.59 15.98 11.14
N LEU A 660 -24.65 15.15 12.19
CA LEU A 660 -23.75 15.18 13.35
C LEU A 660 -22.39 14.53 13.05
N LEU A 661 -22.35 13.42 12.29
CA LEU A 661 -21.11 12.78 11.83
C LEU A 661 -20.25 13.72 10.97
N ASN A 662 -20.88 14.49 10.08
CA ASN A 662 -20.19 15.50 9.26
C ASN A 662 -19.77 16.77 10.03
N LYS A 663 -20.25 16.96 11.26
CA LYS A 663 -19.88 18.09 12.14
C LYS A 663 -18.80 17.68 13.16
N LEU A 664 -18.67 16.39 13.43
CA LEU A 664 -17.63 15.79 14.27
C LEU A 664 -16.34 15.50 13.50
N ARG A 665 -16.46 15.30 12.19
CA ARG A 665 -15.36 15.46 11.23
C ARG A 665 -15.20 16.92 10.87
#